data_AF-A0A6G3Q5V1-F1
#
_entry.id   AF-A0A6G3Q5V1-F1
#
_cell.length_a   1.000
_cell.length_b   1.000
_cell.length_c   1.000
_cell.angle_alpha   90.00
_cell.angle_beta   90.00
_cell.angle_gamma   90.00
#
_symmetry.space_group_name_H-M   'P 1'
#
loop_
_entity.id
_entity.type
_entity.pdbx_description
1 polymer ?
#
loop_
_entity_poly.entity_id
_entity_poly.type
_entity_poly.pdbx_seq_one_letter_code
_entity_poly.pdbx_strand_id
1 'polypeptide(L)'
;MRQMTRRSVLRSATAVALAPVLSSLVLPALAPTAAAADPWTAKWIWAPSSTTNQWVAFRRSFTLGVKPGSAVTRIAADSKYWLWVNGTLVVFEGQLKRGPNRTGTYHDVIDLAPYLTSGSNTVALLVWHFGKQGFSHNSSGKGGLLFQSDVTTGSTTTRIVSDTGWKHTVHAGYSNQTGGTQVNFRLPESNIYYDARNATAMADWQSPGFDDSGWTAPTDFGAAGAAPWNDLVERPVPLFRYSGLKAYTNAASLPSTGQGGTAISATLPSNLQVTPYLKVDAPAGALIGIQTDHYDDGANLTGIEPGTAYNVRATYVCTGGVQEFESLAWKSGTAVRYTVPAGVTVLELKYRESGYDTDFAGSFSSSDAFFDTLWGKAARTMYVNMRDNYMDCPTRERAQWWGDVVNQLKEGFYTFDARSHALGAKAISQLAAWQKDSGALYSPVPSTIWTAELPLQMLASTWSLWTYYLYTGNADAVTDAYPAVKKYLNLWALDSDGLVKHRAGDWDWEDWGSNIDARVLDNSWYYLALDTAAKLADLSGNSADTAGWNAQRDSIKANFDRVLWNSSRNEYRSPGYNGDTDDRGNALAVVAGLAPVSRHRGIVEVLRTHLNASPYMEFYVLEALYLMGAAGVAEERMRNRFAAQVTDPASYTLWELWTKAEGTDNHAWNGGPLYALSAYAAGVRPTRPGWTTYDVVPQTGTLTKINAVTPTAKGDIRFGITREGTQVTLNLTSPNGTTARVGVPTYGGSQPVIKAGGTTVFTGGSATAGVNGLTYAGKDSSYVYFTLRPGAWTFTVSGAGRLDNLALGRPVSSNNSLENGSWGRNRLTDGKLTSVTGARGYTSNEFTSADVGANPVWVEIDLGADTDIDAVRLFPRTDTPAAGGGTAGFPVDFTLQTRADGANTYMTVRAVTAEPNPNGLVQTYGFRTTTARHVRLQATRLGTPAADETSKYRLQLAELTVPTAATSVTSNCTLENGDWGKTRVLDGTTVGVAGAKGFTSIDFSSADVGDTPVWIEVDLGADRAIGSVTLHPRTDTGAVGGGTAGFPVDFTLRTRAEGATSYTTVRTVTGQANPNGTAQTYALTAATGRYVRLQATRLGAPASDESMLRRLQLAEIRIK
;
A
#
# COMPACT_ATOMS: atom_id res chain seq x y z
N MET A 1 -21.97 -2.05 32.37
CA MET A 1 -23.20 -1.59 33.05
C MET A 1 -23.10 -0.07 33.17
N ARG A 2 -24.12 0.68 32.70
CA ARG A 2 -24.23 2.17 32.54
C ARG A 2 -23.28 2.82 31.51
N GLN A 3 -23.68 3.73 30.61
CA GLN A 3 -24.98 4.12 30.03
C GLN A 3 -24.62 5.04 28.82
N MET A 4 -24.88 4.60 27.59
CA MET A 4 -24.85 5.47 26.40
C MET A 4 -26.26 6.00 26.16
N THR A 5 -26.42 7.32 26.06
CA THR A 5 -27.70 7.96 25.73
C THR A 5 -27.75 8.39 24.26
N ARG A 6 -28.84 7.94 23.62
CA ARG A 6 -29.31 8.26 22.26
C ARG A 6 -29.94 9.65 22.18
N ARG A 7 -29.91 10.26 20.98
CA ARG A 7 -30.99 11.00 20.27
C ARG A 7 -30.41 11.38 18.89
N SER A 8 -31.07 11.27 17.74
CA SER A 8 -32.49 11.07 17.39
C SER A 8 -32.60 10.74 15.89
N VAL A 9 -33.58 9.91 15.54
CA VAL A 9 -34.00 9.55 14.17
C VAL A 9 -35.32 10.30 13.83
N LEU A 10 -35.59 10.44 12.53
CA LEU A 10 -36.83 10.75 11.81
C LEU A 10 -37.05 12.20 11.35
N ARG A 11 -37.08 12.40 10.02
CA ARG A 11 -38.35 12.44 9.24
C ARG A 11 -38.11 12.42 7.71
N SER A 12 -38.74 11.45 7.07
CA SER A 12 -39.23 11.40 5.67
C SER A 12 -40.66 10.82 5.80
N ALA A 13 -41.69 11.04 4.99
CA ALA A 13 -41.90 11.62 3.67
C ALA A 13 -43.41 11.93 3.52
N THR A 14 -43.82 12.66 2.47
CA THR A 14 -45.03 12.33 1.68
C THR A 14 -44.96 13.01 0.30
N ALA A 15 -45.28 12.22 -0.73
CA ALA A 15 -45.23 12.55 -2.16
C ALA A 15 -46.63 12.89 -2.72
N VAL A 16 -46.71 13.46 -3.93
CA VAL A 16 -47.32 12.83 -5.13
C VAL A 16 -47.29 13.77 -6.36
N ALA A 17 -46.73 13.21 -7.44
CA ALA A 17 -46.89 13.35 -8.90
C ALA A 17 -47.58 14.56 -9.58
N LEU A 18 -46.91 15.06 -10.63
CA LEU A 18 -47.44 15.17 -12.00
C LEU A 18 -46.30 15.44 -13.00
N ALA A 19 -46.18 14.60 -14.04
CA ALA A 19 -45.44 14.89 -15.28
C ALA A 19 -46.48 15.27 -16.37
N PRO A 20 -46.15 16.14 -17.35
CA PRO A 20 -45.58 15.61 -18.60
C PRO A 20 -44.59 16.55 -19.36
N VAL A 21 -43.72 15.91 -20.16
CA VAL A 21 -43.18 16.28 -21.50
C VAL A 21 -42.83 17.75 -21.78
N LEU A 22 -41.53 18.06 -21.92
CA LEU A 22 -41.04 19.06 -22.89
C LEU A 22 -39.56 18.88 -23.23
N SER A 23 -39.36 18.72 -24.54
CA SER A 23 -38.22 18.89 -25.43
C SER A 23 -36.93 19.51 -24.88
N SER A 24 -35.83 18.86 -25.25
CA SER A 24 -34.43 19.28 -25.20
C SER A 24 -34.19 20.67 -25.80
N LEU A 25 -33.82 21.63 -24.93
CA LEU A 25 -33.01 22.79 -25.27
C LEU A 25 -31.71 22.70 -24.48
N VAL A 26 -30.63 22.33 -25.19
CA VAL A 26 -29.27 22.41 -24.67
C VAL A 26 -28.93 23.89 -24.54
N LEU A 27 -29.04 24.44 -23.32
CA LEU A 27 -28.39 25.69 -22.98
C LEU A 27 -26.90 25.36 -22.75
N PRO A 28 -25.96 26.02 -23.44
CA PRO A 28 -24.55 25.88 -23.10
C PRO A 28 -24.40 26.35 -21.65
N ALA A 29 -23.84 25.50 -20.81
CA ALA A 29 -23.39 25.90 -19.49
C ALA A 29 -22.42 27.06 -19.70
N LEU A 30 -22.86 28.27 -19.35
CA LEU A 30 -21.97 29.40 -19.16
C LEU A 30 -21.00 28.95 -18.07
N ALA A 31 -19.78 28.61 -18.47
CA ALA A 31 -18.65 28.60 -17.56
C ALA A 31 -18.72 29.92 -16.78
N PRO A 32 -18.54 29.92 -15.45
CA PRO A 32 -18.39 31.16 -14.73
C PRO A 32 -17.18 31.86 -15.37
N THR A 33 -17.44 32.88 -16.18
CA THR A 33 -16.45 33.88 -16.53
C THR A 33 -15.87 34.31 -15.20
N ALA A 34 -14.57 34.07 -14.98
CA ALA A 34 -13.86 34.55 -13.83
C ALA A 34 -14.23 36.03 -13.67
N ALA A 35 -15.09 36.33 -12.69
CA ALA A 35 -15.34 37.71 -12.31
C ALA A 35 -13.96 38.24 -11.99
N ALA A 36 -13.51 39.27 -12.72
CA ALA A 36 -12.20 39.87 -12.51
C ALA A 36 -12.03 40.06 -11.00
N ALA A 37 -11.12 39.30 -10.40
CA ALA A 37 -10.94 39.31 -8.96
C ALA A 37 -10.70 40.77 -8.55
N ASP A 38 -11.52 41.27 -7.61
CA ASP A 38 -11.45 42.66 -7.16
C ASP A 38 -9.99 42.98 -6.77
N PRO A 39 -9.33 43.94 -7.43
CA PRO A 39 -7.89 44.09 -7.34
C PRO A 39 -7.45 44.40 -5.91
N TRP A 40 -6.26 43.94 -5.56
CA TRP A 40 -5.61 44.29 -4.31
C TRP A 40 -5.29 45.79 -4.28
N THR A 41 -5.71 46.46 -3.21
CA THR A 41 -5.32 47.85 -2.91
C THR A 41 -4.50 47.95 -1.63
N ALA A 42 -4.35 46.85 -0.89
CA ALA A 42 -3.51 46.76 0.30
C ALA A 42 -2.01 46.83 0.00
N LYS A 43 -1.25 47.20 1.03
CA LYS A 43 0.20 47.30 1.04
C LYS A 43 0.82 46.22 1.91
N TRP A 44 1.94 45.67 1.47
CA TRP A 44 2.79 44.85 2.32
C TRP A 44 3.36 45.73 3.42
N ILE A 45 3.09 45.36 4.67
CA ILE A 45 3.56 46.07 5.86
C ILE A 45 4.44 45.18 6.72
N TRP A 46 5.49 45.73 7.30
CA TRP A 46 6.34 45.02 8.28
C TRP A 46 7.00 45.95 9.29
N ALA A 47 7.76 45.38 10.21
CA ALA A 47 8.75 46.14 10.99
C ALA A 47 9.83 46.74 10.08
N PRO A 48 10.55 47.80 10.51
CA PRO A 48 11.57 48.47 9.70
C PRO A 48 12.68 47.55 9.15
N SER A 49 12.93 46.44 9.83
CA SER A 49 13.90 45.41 9.41
C SER A 49 13.36 44.02 9.68
N SER A 50 13.68 43.08 8.79
CA SER A 50 13.41 41.65 8.97
C SER A 50 14.63 40.93 9.53
N THR A 51 14.40 40.01 10.45
CA THR A 51 15.43 39.07 10.94
C THR A 51 14.88 37.65 10.93
N THR A 52 15.76 36.64 10.88
CA THR A 52 15.37 35.24 11.06
C THR A 52 14.65 35.06 12.39
N ASN A 53 13.60 34.25 12.40
CA ASN A 53 12.80 33.93 13.60
C ASN A 53 12.18 35.15 14.31
N GLN A 54 11.78 36.16 13.55
CA GLN A 54 11.17 37.38 14.08
C GLN A 54 9.65 37.22 14.22
N TRP A 55 9.12 37.61 15.38
CA TRP A 55 7.68 37.64 15.66
C TRP A 55 7.22 39.09 15.77
N VAL A 56 6.22 39.48 14.98
CA VAL A 56 5.70 40.85 14.93
C VAL A 56 4.21 40.84 15.15
N ALA A 57 3.76 41.65 16.11
CA ALA A 57 2.35 41.85 16.39
C ALA A 57 1.85 43.07 15.61
N PHE A 58 0.70 42.93 14.95
CA PHE A 58 0.02 43.98 14.19
C PHE A 58 -1.38 44.19 14.76
N ARG A 59 -1.82 45.44 14.81
CA ARG A 59 -3.17 45.81 15.28
C ARG A 59 -3.78 46.89 14.41
N ARG A 60 -5.09 46.81 14.22
CA ARG A 60 -5.92 47.84 13.60
C ARG A 60 -7.27 47.90 14.29
N SER A 61 -7.63 49.10 14.74
CA SER A 61 -8.96 49.41 15.24
C SER A 61 -9.73 50.27 14.23
N PHE A 62 -11.02 50.00 14.08
CA PHE A 62 -11.92 50.74 13.20
C PHE A 62 -13.36 50.65 13.72
N THR A 63 -14.26 51.47 13.18
CA THR A 63 -15.66 51.52 13.62
C THR A 63 -16.59 51.16 12.47
N LEU A 64 -17.61 50.36 12.76
CA LEU A 64 -18.68 50.00 11.84
C LEU A 64 -20.01 50.54 12.35
N GLY A 65 -20.79 51.20 11.48
CA GLY A 65 -22.12 51.71 11.86
C GLY A 65 -23.12 50.59 12.18
N VAL A 66 -23.00 49.45 11.50
CA VAL A 66 -23.83 48.26 11.71
C VAL A 66 -22.96 47.00 11.61
N LYS A 67 -23.43 45.90 12.21
CA LYS A 67 -22.77 44.60 12.04
C LYS A 67 -22.82 44.19 10.55
N PRO A 68 -21.68 43.80 9.94
CA PRO A 68 -21.65 43.44 8.52
C PRO A 68 -22.32 42.10 8.24
N GLY A 69 -22.86 41.97 7.04
CA GLY A 69 -23.40 40.69 6.52
C GLY A 69 -22.31 39.78 5.95
N SER A 70 -21.21 40.38 5.45
CA SER A 70 -20.01 39.67 5.00
C SER A 70 -18.79 40.57 5.14
N ALA A 71 -17.62 39.97 5.40
CA ALA A 71 -16.33 40.63 5.44
C ALA A 71 -15.26 39.70 4.85
N VAL A 72 -15.35 39.45 3.55
CA VAL A 72 -14.39 38.60 2.82
C VAL A 72 -13.01 39.23 2.94
N THR A 73 -12.11 38.48 3.57
CA THR A 73 -10.79 38.95 3.98
C THR A 73 -9.72 38.08 3.36
N ARG A 74 -8.81 38.70 2.63
CA ARG A 74 -7.63 38.09 2.04
C ARG A 74 -6.40 38.45 2.86
N ILE A 75 -5.61 37.44 3.25
CA ILE A 75 -4.45 37.62 4.13
C ILE A 75 -3.24 36.87 3.56
N ALA A 76 -2.13 37.56 3.32
CA ALA A 76 -0.85 36.94 3.02
C ALA A 76 0.16 37.33 4.09
N ALA A 77 0.98 36.38 4.52
CA ALA A 77 2.06 36.61 5.47
C ALA A 77 3.34 35.91 4.99
N ASP A 78 4.49 36.41 5.44
CA ASP A 78 5.74 35.66 5.37
C ASP A 78 6.31 35.51 6.80
N SER A 79 6.11 34.39 7.50
CA SER A 79 5.82 33.04 6.97
C SER A 79 4.56 32.37 7.54
N LYS A 80 4.14 32.70 8.77
CA LYS A 80 2.94 32.16 9.44
C LYS A 80 2.24 33.24 10.25
N TYR A 81 0.91 33.17 10.43
CA TYR A 81 0.19 34.12 11.28
C TYR A 81 -0.85 33.49 12.20
N TRP A 82 -1.18 34.19 13.28
CA TRP A 82 -2.32 33.93 14.17
C TRP A 82 -3.20 35.18 14.16
N LEU A 83 -4.52 35.00 14.04
CA LEU A 83 -5.47 36.10 13.88
C LEU A 83 -6.51 36.12 15.00
N TRP A 84 -6.67 37.29 15.61
CA TRP A 84 -7.76 37.59 16.53
C TRP A 84 -8.62 38.74 16.00
N VAL A 85 -9.92 38.61 16.18
CA VAL A 85 -10.90 39.68 15.93
C VAL A 85 -11.67 39.89 17.22
N ASN A 86 -11.62 41.11 17.75
CA ASN A 86 -12.22 41.49 19.02
C ASN A 86 -11.79 40.57 20.19
N GLY A 87 -10.51 40.17 20.24
CA GLY A 87 -9.97 39.24 21.22
C GLY A 87 -10.32 37.77 20.99
N THR A 88 -11.22 37.45 20.05
CA THR A 88 -11.55 36.07 19.68
C THR A 88 -10.53 35.54 18.68
N LEU A 89 -9.88 34.44 18.99
CA LEU A 89 -9.00 33.73 18.06
C LEU A 89 -9.81 33.16 16.89
N VAL A 90 -9.57 33.67 15.68
CA VAL A 90 -10.26 33.27 14.45
C VAL A 90 -9.43 32.26 13.65
N VAL A 91 -8.12 32.49 13.56
CA VAL A 91 -7.19 31.58 12.87
C VAL A 91 -6.04 31.27 13.80
N PHE A 92 -5.89 29.98 14.16
CA PHE A 92 -4.82 29.51 15.04
C PHE A 92 -3.51 29.21 14.29
N GLU A 93 -3.49 29.10 12.97
CA GLU A 93 -2.28 29.20 12.17
C GLU A 93 -2.72 29.38 10.71
N GLY A 94 -2.48 30.56 10.19
CA GLY A 94 -2.69 30.87 8.79
C GLY A 94 -1.37 30.87 8.02
N GLN A 95 -1.50 31.08 6.72
CA GLN A 95 -0.46 31.04 5.71
C GLN A 95 0.10 29.62 5.47
N LEU A 96 0.21 29.25 4.19
CA LEU A 96 0.99 28.10 3.77
C LEU A 96 2.47 28.45 3.68
N LYS A 97 3.36 27.49 3.97
CA LYS A 97 4.79 27.62 3.64
C LYS A 97 4.95 28.11 2.20
N ARG A 98 5.67 29.22 2.04
CA ARG A 98 5.90 29.88 0.74
C ARG A 98 6.55 28.92 -0.27
N GLY A 99 5.99 28.91 -1.47
CA GLY A 99 6.50 28.20 -2.63
C GLY A 99 5.43 27.69 -3.61
N PRO A 100 4.35 28.44 -3.93
CA PRO A 100 3.43 28.04 -5.03
C PRO A 100 4.20 27.81 -6.34
N ASN A 101 5.17 28.69 -6.58
CA ASN A 101 6.23 28.57 -7.56
C ASN A 101 7.51 29.15 -6.92
N ARG A 102 8.57 29.39 -7.70
CA ARG A 102 9.85 29.87 -7.18
C ARG A 102 9.83 31.31 -6.63
N THR A 103 8.82 32.12 -6.94
CA THR A 103 8.81 33.56 -6.62
C THR A 103 7.51 34.07 -5.99
N GLY A 104 6.40 33.37 -6.17
CA GLY A 104 5.09 33.76 -5.66
C GLY A 104 4.88 33.41 -4.19
N THR A 105 3.76 33.89 -3.65
CA THR A 105 3.37 33.75 -2.24
C THR A 105 1.91 33.32 -2.14
N TYR A 106 1.57 32.46 -1.18
CA TYR A 106 0.17 32.10 -0.95
C TYR A 106 -0.57 33.20 -0.18
N HIS A 107 -1.88 33.29 -0.34
CA HIS A 107 -2.76 34.07 0.54
C HIS A 107 -4.01 33.26 0.93
N ASP A 108 -4.47 33.45 2.15
CA ASP A 108 -5.69 32.84 2.68
C ASP A 108 -6.91 33.74 2.40
N VAL A 109 -8.10 33.14 2.30
CA VAL A 109 -9.39 33.85 2.17
C VAL A 109 -10.35 33.36 3.24
N ILE A 110 -10.88 34.28 4.05
CA ILE A 110 -11.79 33.99 5.17
C ILE A 110 -12.88 35.07 5.31
N ASP A 111 -14.07 34.73 5.79
CA ASP A 111 -15.09 35.73 6.14
C ASP A 111 -14.99 36.09 7.64
N LEU A 112 -14.72 37.36 7.93
CA LEU A 112 -14.61 37.88 9.29
C LEU A 112 -15.92 38.42 9.88
N ALA A 113 -16.99 38.53 9.09
CA ALA A 113 -18.25 39.11 9.56
C ALA A 113 -18.85 38.45 10.81
N PRO A 114 -18.72 37.12 11.03
CA PRO A 114 -19.22 36.50 12.26
C PRO A 114 -18.60 37.06 13.55
N TYR A 115 -17.37 37.58 13.46
CA TYR A 115 -16.57 38.05 14.61
C TYR A 115 -16.60 39.59 14.76
N LEU A 116 -17.14 40.30 13.77
CA LEU A 116 -17.30 41.75 13.79
C LEU A 116 -18.63 42.14 14.45
N THR A 117 -18.65 43.33 15.04
CA THR A 117 -19.80 43.93 15.72
C THR A 117 -20.11 45.31 15.17
N SER A 118 -21.29 45.85 15.47
CA SER A 118 -21.52 47.30 15.34
C SER A 118 -20.69 48.04 16.39
N GLY A 119 -20.14 49.19 16.04
CA GLY A 119 -19.27 49.99 16.90
C GLY A 119 -17.79 49.67 16.69
N SER A 120 -17.01 49.75 17.76
CA SER A 120 -15.56 49.56 17.71
C SER A 120 -15.19 48.10 17.47
N ASN A 121 -14.30 47.87 16.52
CA ASN A 121 -13.73 46.57 16.21
C ASN A 121 -12.22 46.66 16.20
N THR A 122 -11.57 45.57 16.61
CA THR A 122 -10.12 45.42 16.58
C THR A 122 -9.75 44.13 15.87
N VAL A 123 -8.82 44.22 14.93
CA VAL A 123 -8.16 43.09 14.28
C VAL A 123 -6.71 43.07 14.73
N ALA A 124 -6.25 41.91 15.20
CA ALA A 124 -4.90 41.70 15.71
C ALA A 124 -4.26 40.47 15.07
N LEU A 125 -3.02 40.58 14.60
CA LEU A 125 -2.28 39.47 14.00
C LEU A 125 -0.89 39.33 14.62
N LEU A 126 -0.52 38.12 15.01
CA LEU A 126 0.87 37.78 15.32
C LEU A 126 1.46 37.09 14.10
N VAL A 127 2.54 37.61 13.54
CA VAL A 127 3.19 37.04 12.35
C VAL A 127 4.58 36.55 12.73
N TRP A 128 4.87 35.29 12.41
CA TRP A 128 6.19 34.68 12.55
C TRP A 128 6.88 34.62 11.19
N HIS A 129 7.92 35.43 11.03
CA HIS A 129 8.83 35.34 9.90
C HIS A 129 9.93 34.33 10.20
N PHE A 130 9.96 33.22 9.46
CA PHE A 130 11.00 32.21 9.63
C PHE A 130 12.37 32.78 9.25
N GLY A 131 12.46 33.44 8.09
CA GLY A 131 13.71 34.01 7.56
C GLY A 131 14.83 33.00 7.37
N LYS A 132 14.49 31.72 7.13
CA LYS A 132 15.41 30.60 6.89
C LYS A 132 14.85 29.72 5.77
N GLN A 133 15.74 29.22 4.90
CA GLN A 133 15.38 28.24 3.87
C GLN A 133 15.17 26.85 4.48
N GLY A 134 14.46 25.97 3.76
CA GLY A 134 14.31 24.57 4.12
C GLY A 134 13.85 23.72 2.94
N PHE A 135 13.67 22.42 3.15
CA PHE A 135 13.23 21.48 2.10
C PHE A 135 11.73 21.57 1.79
N SER A 136 10.99 22.41 2.54
CA SER A 136 9.55 22.61 2.40
C SER A 136 9.13 24.09 2.37
N HIS A 137 10.08 25.00 2.25
CA HIS A 137 9.81 26.45 2.28
C HIS A 137 10.89 27.22 1.53
N ASN A 138 10.43 28.10 0.64
CA ASN A 138 11.28 29.06 -0.04
C ASN A 138 11.15 30.44 0.62
N SER A 139 12.08 30.75 1.51
CA SER A 139 12.08 32.03 2.23
C SER A 139 12.24 33.20 1.26
N SER A 140 11.45 34.26 1.45
CA SER A 140 11.61 35.51 0.68
C SER A 140 12.74 36.40 1.19
N GLY A 141 13.29 36.10 2.38
CA GLY A 141 14.26 36.94 3.08
C GLY A 141 13.67 38.22 3.70
N LYS A 142 12.36 38.47 3.55
CA LYS A 142 11.67 39.62 4.15
C LYS A 142 10.36 39.19 4.82
N GLY A 143 10.17 39.61 6.06
CA GLY A 143 8.89 39.50 6.75
C GLY A 143 7.88 40.48 6.16
N GLY A 144 6.62 40.08 6.09
CA GLY A 144 5.55 40.90 5.54
C GLY A 144 4.17 40.41 5.95
N LEU A 145 3.24 41.36 6.04
CA LEU A 145 1.81 41.13 6.16
C LEU A 145 1.07 41.93 5.07
N LEU A 146 0.17 41.28 4.36
CA LEU A 146 -0.79 41.88 3.44
C LEU A 146 -2.19 41.48 3.90
N PHE A 147 -3.06 42.46 4.13
CA PHE A 147 -4.41 42.25 4.63
C PHE A 147 -5.39 43.12 3.85
N GLN A 148 -6.45 42.54 3.31
CA GLN A 148 -7.56 43.29 2.72
C GLN A 148 -8.89 42.64 3.09
N SER A 149 -9.76 43.40 3.74
CA SER A 149 -11.12 42.98 4.10
C SER A 149 -12.17 43.85 3.41
N ASP A 150 -13.04 43.22 2.63
CA ASP A 150 -14.16 43.84 1.96
C ASP A 150 -15.43 43.68 2.80
N VAL A 151 -15.67 44.67 3.66
CA VAL A 151 -16.72 44.66 4.70
C VAL A 151 -18.02 45.22 4.13
N THR A 152 -19.01 44.35 3.95
CA THR A 152 -20.30 44.70 3.37
C THR A 152 -21.37 44.88 4.45
N THR A 153 -21.95 46.09 4.50
CA THR A 153 -23.06 46.49 5.38
C THR A 153 -24.24 46.96 4.52
N GLY A 154 -25.32 46.17 4.47
CA GLY A 154 -26.43 46.43 3.53
C GLY A 154 -25.94 46.38 2.07
N SER A 155 -26.11 47.47 1.32
CA SER A 155 -25.62 47.61 -0.07
C SER A 155 -24.25 48.29 -0.18
N THR A 156 -23.60 48.62 0.93
CA THR A 156 -22.34 49.36 0.97
C THR A 156 -21.19 48.44 1.33
N THR A 157 -20.11 48.45 0.54
CA THR A 157 -18.87 47.74 0.84
C THR A 157 -17.76 48.73 1.19
N THR A 158 -17.21 48.60 2.40
CA THR A 158 -16.07 49.38 2.89
C THR A 158 -14.84 48.48 2.95
N ARG A 159 -13.73 48.97 2.40
CA ARG A 159 -12.48 48.22 2.34
C ARG A 159 -11.54 48.61 3.48
N ILE A 160 -11.08 47.63 4.24
CA ILE A 160 -10.02 47.78 5.25
C ILE A 160 -8.75 47.14 4.69
N VAL A 161 -7.66 47.90 4.61
CA VAL A 161 -6.39 47.45 4.03
C VAL A 161 -5.25 47.53 5.04
N SER A 162 -4.21 46.71 4.86
CA SER A 162 -2.90 46.92 5.45
C SER A 162 -2.20 48.10 4.80
N ASP A 163 -1.80 49.06 5.62
CA ASP A 163 -1.10 50.30 5.27
C ASP A 163 -0.45 50.89 6.54
N THR A 164 0.09 52.11 6.47
CA THR A 164 0.68 52.80 7.61
C THR A 164 -0.35 53.25 8.67
N GLY A 165 -1.64 53.03 8.45
CA GLY A 165 -2.70 53.20 9.45
C GLY A 165 -2.78 52.04 10.45
N TRP A 166 -2.14 50.91 10.16
CA TRP A 166 -1.94 49.86 11.15
C TRP A 166 -0.90 50.28 12.19
N LYS A 167 -0.89 49.58 13.31
CA LYS A 167 0.19 49.66 14.30
C LYS A 167 0.91 48.34 14.38
N HIS A 168 2.19 48.37 14.72
CA HIS A 168 2.99 47.17 14.93
C HIS A 168 3.96 47.32 16.11
N THR A 169 4.40 46.17 16.61
CA THR A 169 5.60 46.06 17.44
C THR A 169 6.26 44.70 17.22
N VAL A 170 7.58 44.64 17.33
CA VAL A 170 8.30 43.36 17.42
C VAL A 170 7.97 42.76 18.78
N HIS A 171 7.46 41.53 18.81
CA HIS A 171 6.96 40.92 20.03
C HIS A 171 8.11 40.59 20.98
N ALA A 172 8.33 41.43 22.00
CA ALA A 172 9.49 41.36 22.90
C ALA A 172 9.62 40.04 23.68
N GLY A 173 8.53 39.30 23.84
CA GLY A 173 8.56 37.94 24.41
C GLY A 173 9.33 36.93 23.56
N TYR A 174 9.29 37.01 22.23
CA TYR A 174 9.98 36.06 21.36
C TYR A 174 11.40 36.53 21.08
N SER A 175 12.38 35.75 21.51
CA SER A 175 13.81 36.08 21.37
C SER A 175 14.52 35.12 20.43
N ASN A 176 15.57 35.62 19.77
CA ASN A 176 16.51 34.81 18.99
C ASN A 176 17.63 34.19 19.84
N GLN A 177 17.55 34.29 21.17
CA GLN A 177 18.49 33.64 22.10
C GLN A 177 18.24 32.14 22.23
N THR A 178 18.17 31.41 21.11
CA THR A 178 17.90 29.97 21.05
C THR A 178 19.14 29.12 21.30
N GLY A 179 20.07 29.58 22.15
CA GLY A 179 21.40 28.98 22.35
C GLY A 179 21.41 27.48 22.66
N GLY A 180 22.58 26.85 22.48
CA GLY A 180 22.73 25.39 22.53
C GLY A 180 22.40 24.75 21.18
N THR A 181 21.83 23.55 21.20
CA THR A 181 21.50 22.77 20.01
C THR A 181 20.48 23.48 19.11
N GLN A 182 20.79 23.58 17.83
CA GLN A 182 19.94 24.20 16.80
C GLN A 182 19.16 23.17 16.00
N VAL A 183 18.02 23.62 15.47
CA VAL A 183 17.22 22.85 14.51
C VAL A 183 18.05 22.59 13.26
N ASN A 184 17.94 21.39 12.69
CA ASN A 184 18.65 21.02 11.47
C ASN A 184 18.36 21.97 10.28
N PHE A 185 19.22 21.96 9.27
CA PHE A 185 19.15 22.88 8.14
C PHE A 185 17.99 22.61 7.16
N ARG A 186 17.42 21.40 7.16
CA ARG A 186 16.31 21.01 6.27
C ARG A 186 15.00 21.64 6.73
N LEU A 187 14.85 21.91 8.03
CA LEU A 187 13.68 22.59 8.59
C LEU A 187 13.81 24.12 8.46
N PRO A 188 12.82 24.81 7.86
CA PRO A 188 12.80 26.27 7.81
C PRO A 188 12.47 26.91 9.17
N GLU A 189 11.88 26.16 10.10
CA GLU A 189 11.52 26.65 11.43
C GLU A 189 12.75 26.74 12.36
N SER A 190 12.73 27.74 13.24
CA SER A 190 13.71 27.91 14.32
C SER A 190 13.16 27.42 15.66
N ASN A 191 14.05 27.19 16.62
CA ASN A 191 13.66 26.95 18.01
C ASN A 191 12.88 28.16 18.56
N ILE A 192 11.93 27.89 19.46
CA ILE A 192 11.16 28.95 20.11
C ILE A 192 11.81 29.27 21.45
N TYR A 193 12.11 30.55 21.68
CA TYR A 193 12.48 31.05 23.00
C TYR A 193 11.52 32.18 23.36
N TYR A 194 10.71 31.97 24.40
CA TYR A 194 9.72 32.91 24.87
C TYR A 194 10.04 33.37 26.29
N ASP A 195 10.39 34.64 26.47
CA ASP A 195 10.58 35.26 27.77
C ASP A 195 9.34 36.04 28.20
N ALA A 196 8.54 35.46 29.09
CA ALA A 196 7.29 36.07 29.54
C ALA A 196 7.50 37.38 30.30
N ARG A 197 8.68 37.60 30.90
CA ARG A 197 9.02 38.85 31.59
C ARG A 197 9.10 40.02 30.62
N ASN A 198 9.57 39.76 29.40
CA ASN A 198 9.65 40.77 28.34
C ASN A 198 8.32 40.96 27.63
N ALA A 199 7.39 40.00 27.76
CA ALA A 199 6.06 40.06 27.16
C ALA A 199 5.02 40.79 28.03
N THR A 200 5.32 41.14 29.29
CA THR A 200 4.34 41.70 30.23
C THR A 200 3.68 42.99 29.73
N ALA A 201 4.43 43.85 29.03
CA ALA A 201 3.91 45.08 28.42
C ALA A 201 2.95 44.81 27.22
N MET A 202 2.91 43.57 26.74
CA MET A 202 2.02 43.09 25.69
C MET A 202 0.96 42.14 26.25
N ALA A 203 0.73 42.09 27.56
CA ALA A 203 -0.34 41.29 28.13
C ALA A 203 -1.69 41.69 27.49
N ASP A 204 -2.45 40.69 27.06
CA ASP A 204 -3.75 40.85 26.40
C ASP A 204 -3.76 41.79 25.18
N TRP A 205 -2.60 41.94 24.50
CA TRP A 205 -2.45 42.85 23.36
C TRP A 205 -3.40 42.58 22.21
N GLN A 206 -4.02 41.40 22.11
CA GLN A 206 -5.01 41.03 21.10
C GLN A 206 -6.44 41.53 21.42
N SER A 207 -6.67 42.02 22.63
CA SER A 207 -7.99 42.45 23.12
C SER A 207 -8.40 43.81 22.56
N PRO A 208 -9.72 44.15 22.49
CA PRO A 208 -10.17 45.46 22.04
C PRO A 208 -9.71 46.62 22.92
N GLY A 209 -9.61 46.41 24.22
CA GLY A 209 -9.29 47.45 25.21
C GLY A 209 -7.79 47.70 25.45
N PHE A 210 -6.91 47.04 24.70
CA PHE A 210 -5.46 47.22 24.87
C PHE A 210 -5.00 48.60 24.38
N ASP A 211 -4.20 49.29 25.19
CA ASP A 211 -3.60 50.57 24.84
C ASP A 211 -2.36 50.37 23.96
N ASP A 212 -2.53 50.56 22.65
CA ASP A 212 -1.46 50.51 21.66
C ASP A 212 -0.89 51.91 21.32
N SER A 213 -1.07 52.91 22.17
CA SER A 213 -0.52 54.27 21.96
C SER A 213 1.01 54.28 21.84
N GLY A 214 1.70 53.35 22.52
CA GLY A 214 3.15 53.16 22.42
C GLY A 214 3.63 52.41 21.18
N TRP A 215 2.73 51.90 20.32
CA TRP A 215 3.11 51.17 19.11
C TRP A 215 3.24 52.12 17.93
N THR A 216 4.14 51.78 17.00
CA THR A 216 4.45 52.62 15.84
C THR A 216 3.78 52.11 14.58
N ALA A 217 3.59 52.98 13.59
CA ALA A 217 3.15 52.56 12.26
C ALA A 217 4.18 51.60 11.64
N PRO A 218 3.75 50.55 10.93
CA PRO A 218 4.65 49.68 10.19
C PRO A 218 5.23 50.39 8.96
N THR A 219 6.30 49.84 8.41
CA THR A 219 6.89 50.28 7.15
C THR A 219 6.10 49.70 5.98
N ASP A 220 5.77 50.54 4.99
CA ASP A 220 5.18 50.14 3.70
C ASP A 220 6.29 49.60 2.78
N PHE A 221 6.17 48.34 2.37
CA PHE A 221 7.09 47.64 1.47
C PHE A 221 6.55 47.48 0.04
N GLY A 222 5.42 48.11 -0.28
CA GLY A 222 4.86 48.18 -1.62
C GLY A 222 3.48 47.54 -1.75
N ALA A 223 2.90 47.63 -2.95
CA ALA A 223 1.62 47.02 -3.27
C ALA A 223 1.69 45.48 -3.32
N ALA A 224 0.53 44.81 -3.32
CA ALA A 224 0.45 43.42 -3.75
C ALA A 224 1.19 43.20 -5.09
N GLY A 225 1.94 42.10 -5.21
CA GLY A 225 2.83 41.87 -6.36
C GLY A 225 4.25 42.44 -6.20
N ALA A 226 4.53 43.25 -5.17
CA ALA A 226 5.88 43.75 -4.94
C ALA A 226 6.86 42.62 -4.59
N ALA A 227 8.07 42.69 -5.15
CA ALA A 227 9.17 41.81 -4.77
C ALA A 227 9.54 42.01 -3.29
N PRO A 228 9.87 40.95 -2.53
CA PRO A 228 10.11 39.57 -2.98
C PRO A 228 8.88 38.64 -2.96
N TRP A 229 7.69 39.14 -2.63
CA TRP A 229 6.49 38.30 -2.48
C TRP A 229 5.82 37.98 -3.82
N ASN A 230 5.93 38.90 -4.79
CA ASN A 230 5.47 38.75 -6.18
C ASN A 230 4.01 38.27 -6.27
N ASP A 231 3.69 37.46 -7.27
CA ASP A 231 2.34 36.97 -7.54
C ASP A 231 1.73 36.25 -6.32
N LEU A 232 0.47 36.57 -6.06
CA LEU A 232 -0.30 35.99 -4.97
C LEU A 232 -1.18 34.86 -5.48
N VAL A 233 -0.97 33.66 -4.94
CA VAL A 233 -1.74 32.47 -5.26
C VAL A 233 -2.71 32.21 -4.11
N GLU A 234 -3.99 32.06 -4.40
CA GLU A 234 -4.97 31.70 -3.37
C GLU A 234 -4.63 30.33 -2.76
N ARG A 235 -4.79 30.19 -1.45
CA ARG A 235 -4.60 28.93 -0.73
C ARG A 235 -5.46 27.81 -1.37
N PRO A 236 -4.87 26.79 -2.00
CA PRO A 236 -5.64 25.77 -2.71
C PRO A 236 -6.11 24.61 -1.83
N VAL A 237 -5.91 24.69 -0.50
CA VAL A 237 -6.25 23.65 0.48
C VAL A 237 -6.99 24.28 1.68
N PRO A 238 -7.75 23.51 2.47
CA PRO A 238 -8.41 24.03 3.67
C PRO A 238 -7.42 24.65 4.68
N LEU A 239 -7.91 25.54 5.55
CA LEU A 239 -7.17 25.94 6.76
C LEU A 239 -6.87 24.70 7.62
N PHE A 240 -5.84 24.79 8.46
CA PHE A 240 -5.46 23.66 9.29
C PHE A 240 -6.51 23.36 10.37
N ARG A 241 -6.62 22.09 10.73
CA ARG A 241 -7.48 21.61 11.81
C ARG A 241 -6.74 21.66 13.14
N TYR A 242 -7.44 22.10 14.17
CA TYR A 242 -6.95 22.10 15.54
C TYR A 242 -7.99 21.54 16.50
N SER A 243 -7.55 20.81 17.50
CA SER A 243 -8.40 20.47 18.63
C SER A 243 -8.52 21.62 19.63
N GLY A 244 -9.38 21.46 20.65
CA GLY A 244 -9.19 22.16 21.93
C GLY A 244 -7.94 21.65 22.67
N LEU A 245 -7.62 22.23 23.83
CA LEU A 245 -6.62 21.66 24.73
C LEU A 245 -7.08 20.29 25.24
N LYS A 246 -6.26 19.27 25.05
CA LYS A 246 -6.47 17.87 25.46
C LYS A 246 -5.49 17.51 26.58
N ALA A 247 -5.96 16.68 27.51
CA ALA A 247 -5.09 16.05 28.50
C ALA A 247 -4.26 14.92 27.86
N TYR A 248 -3.06 14.71 28.38
CA TYR A 248 -2.21 13.56 28.05
C TYR A 248 -2.83 12.26 28.56
N THR A 249 -2.50 11.12 27.93
CA THR A 249 -3.06 9.82 28.32
C THR A 249 -2.63 9.39 29.73
N ASN A 250 -1.44 9.83 30.15
CA ASN A 250 -0.90 9.63 31.49
C ASN A 250 -1.10 10.82 32.42
N ALA A 251 -2.05 11.73 32.15
CA ALA A 251 -2.22 12.97 32.93
C ALA A 251 -2.34 12.75 34.45
N ALA A 252 -2.98 11.65 34.88
CA ALA A 252 -3.15 11.32 36.29
C ALA A 252 -1.86 10.93 37.02
N SER A 253 -0.80 10.55 36.30
CA SER A 253 0.49 10.15 36.86
C SER A 253 1.60 11.19 36.63
N LEU A 254 1.30 12.32 35.99
CA LEU A 254 2.26 13.40 35.82
C LEU A 254 2.54 14.06 37.19
N PRO A 255 3.82 14.35 37.51
CA PRO A 255 4.16 14.99 38.78
C PRO A 255 3.63 16.42 38.84
N SER A 256 3.15 16.82 40.02
CA SER A 256 2.68 18.19 40.30
C SER A 256 3.81 19.16 40.62
N THR A 257 5.07 18.71 40.64
CA THR A 257 6.26 19.51 40.89
C THR A 257 7.34 19.23 39.85
N GLY A 258 8.11 20.26 39.50
CA GLY A 258 9.24 20.15 38.60
C GLY A 258 10.31 19.18 39.11
N GLN A 259 10.97 18.50 38.16
CA GLN A 259 11.91 17.40 38.42
C GLN A 259 13.37 17.81 38.18
N GLY A 260 13.66 19.12 38.16
CA GLY A 260 15.00 19.64 37.91
C GLY A 260 15.44 19.36 36.47
N GLY A 261 16.58 18.68 36.31
CA GLY A 261 17.12 18.30 35.00
C GLY A 261 16.40 17.10 34.35
N THR A 262 15.65 16.31 35.12
CA THR A 262 14.92 15.15 34.60
C THR A 262 13.65 15.62 33.90
N ALA A 263 13.46 15.22 32.64
CA ALA A 263 12.26 15.59 31.89
C ALA A 263 11.01 14.83 32.37
N ILE A 264 9.91 15.55 32.53
CA ILE A 264 8.57 14.98 32.70
C ILE A 264 8.07 14.55 31.31
N SER A 265 7.80 13.25 31.13
CA SER A 265 7.30 12.70 29.86
C SER A 265 5.78 12.56 29.87
N ALA A 266 5.11 13.37 29.06
CA ALA A 266 3.66 13.38 28.92
C ALA A 266 3.23 12.65 27.64
N THR A 267 2.54 11.53 27.78
CA THR A 267 2.26 10.56 26.71
C THR A 267 1.08 11.01 25.85
N LEU A 268 1.29 10.99 24.53
CA LEU A 268 0.25 11.23 23.53
C LEU A 268 -0.47 9.90 23.22
N PRO A 269 -1.74 9.94 22.77
CA PRO A 269 -2.48 8.70 22.47
C PRO A 269 -1.99 7.96 21.23
N SER A 270 -1.08 8.56 20.45
CA SER A 270 -0.47 8.03 19.24
C SER A 270 0.61 9.04 18.78
N ASN A 271 1.32 8.80 17.68
CA ASN A 271 2.14 9.84 17.06
C ASN A 271 1.24 10.97 16.51
N LEU A 272 1.49 12.21 16.91
CA LEU A 272 0.68 13.39 16.59
C LEU A 272 1.53 14.60 16.20
N GLN A 273 0.97 15.50 15.39
CA GLN A 273 1.44 16.88 15.30
C GLN A 273 0.75 17.71 16.40
N VAL A 274 1.50 18.37 17.28
CA VAL A 274 0.96 19.07 18.46
C VAL A 274 1.58 20.45 18.73
N THR A 275 0.80 21.33 19.36
CA THR A 275 1.30 22.50 20.11
C THR A 275 1.20 22.21 21.62
N PRO A 276 2.33 22.12 22.35
CA PRO A 276 2.32 21.88 23.79
C PRO A 276 1.83 23.09 24.60
N TYR A 277 1.11 22.82 25.67
CA TYR A 277 0.63 23.81 26.64
C TYR A 277 1.12 23.47 28.05
N LEU A 278 1.41 24.50 28.85
CA LEU A 278 1.67 24.38 30.28
C LEU A 278 0.96 25.47 31.09
N LYS A 279 0.62 25.13 32.32
CA LYS A 279 0.23 26.05 33.38
C LYS A 279 1.03 25.72 34.64
N VAL A 280 1.70 26.71 35.20
CA VAL A 280 2.63 26.53 36.33
C VAL A 280 2.51 27.65 37.33
N ASP A 281 2.87 27.37 38.58
CA ASP A 281 3.23 28.38 39.56
C ASP A 281 4.74 28.32 39.79
N ALA A 282 5.45 29.39 39.43
CA ALA A 282 6.90 29.38 39.30
C ALA A 282 7.52 30.70 39.75
N PRO A 283 8.76 30.72 40.26
CA PRO A 283 9.49 31.97 40.46
C PRO A 283 9.81 32.65 39.12
N ALA A 284 9.92 33.98 39.15
CA ALA A 284 10.32 34.75 37.98
C ALA A 284 11.71 34.31 37.49
N GLY A 285 11.89 34.17 36.17
CA GLY A 285 13.13 33.71 35.55
C GLY A 285 13.32 32.20 35.51
N ALA A 286 12.42 31.39 36.11
CA ALA A 286 12.46 29.93 35.93
C ALA A 286 12.36 29.57 34.45
N LEU A 287 13.23 28.66 33.99
CA LEU A 287 13.32 28.25 32.59
C LEU A 287 12.73 26.85 32.42
N ILE A 288 11.72 26.72 31.57
CA ILE A 288 11.09 25.44 31.24
C ILE A 288 11.44 25.07 29.80
N GLY A 289 12.03 23.89 29.62
CA GLY A 289 12.28 23.29 28.31
C GLY A 289 11.10 22.45 27.84
N ILE A 290 10.75 22.51 26.55
CA ILE A 290 9.63 21.79 25.96
C ILE A 290 10.07 21.19 24.62
N GLN A 291 10.03 19.88 24.49
CA GLN A 291 10.36 19.17 23.26
C GLN A 291 9.54 17.89 23.14
N THR A 292 9.50 17.24 21.98
CA THR A 292 8.92 15.90 21.87
C THR A 292 9.98 14.83 22.10
N ASP A 293 9.55 13.59 22.23
CA ASP A 293 10.42 12.42 22.19
C ASP A 293 11.11 12.21 20.83
N HIS A 294 10.59 12.83 19.76
CA HIS A 294 11.25 12.90 18.45
C HIS A 294 12.07 14.19 18.27
N TYR A 295 12.45 14.89 19.34
CA TYR A 295 13.32 16.06 19.19
C TYR A 295 14.70 15.70 18.64
N ASP A 296 15.23 14.56 19.08
CA ASP A 296 16.56 14.04 18.78
C ASP A 296 16.49 12.68 18.08
N ASP A 297 15.39 12.41 17.34
CA ASP A 297 15.19 11.16 16.60
C ASP A 297 16.28 10.94 15.54
N GLY A 298 16.82 12.02 14.97
CA GLY A 298 17.96 11.97 14.06
C GLY A 298 19.26 11.56 14.74
N ALA A 299 19.47 11.85 16.03
CA ALA A 299 20.75 11.65 16.71
C ALA A 299 21.20 10.18 16.79
N ASN A 300 20.24 9.26 16.77
CA ASN A 300 20.48 7.83 16.85
C ASN A 300 20.42 7.12 15.48
N LEU A 301 20.25 7.88 14.39
CA LEU A 301 20.20 7.31 13.05
C LEU A 301 21.61 6.99 12.54
N THR A 302 21.75 5.83 11.92
CA THR A 302 23.02 5.38 11.36
C THR A 302 23.34 6.14 10.07
N GLY A 303 24.55 6.68 9.95
CA GLY A 303 25.04 7.28 8.70
C GLY A 303 24.46 8.66 8.35
N ILE A 304 23.78 9.33 9.27
CA ILE A 304 23.26 10.68 9.01
C ILE A 304 24.35 11.76 9.01
N GLU A 305 24.09 12.81 8.23
CA GLU A 305 24.97 13.97 8.13
C GLU A 305 25.09 14.71 9.48
N PRO A 306 26.29 15.19 9.85
CA PRO A 306 26.45 16.04 11.03
C PRO A 306 25.51 17.25 11.00
N GLY A 307 24.80 17.50 12.10
CA GLY A 307 23.87 18.63 12.22
C GLY A 307 22.43 18.36 11.78
N THR A 308 22.08 17.13 11.41
CA THR A 308 20.69 16.73 11.07
C THR A 308 19.94 16.04 12.20
N ALA A 309 20.55 15.99 13.39
CA ALA A 309 20.08 15.19 14.51
C ALA A 309 18.85 15.76 15.22
N TYR A 310 18.58 17.06 15.10
CA TYR A 310 17.67 17.76 16.01
C TYR A 310 16.55 18.53 15.29
N ASN A 311 15.37 18.47 15.91
CA ASN A 311 14.13 19.09 15.44
C ASN A 311 13.75 20.30 16.32
N VAL A 312 12.58 20.90 16.09
CA VAL A 312 12.13 22.10 16.79
C VAL A 312 11.84 21.84 18.28
N ARG A 313 12.49 22.59 19.17
CA ARG A 313 12.14 22.69 20.61
C ARG A 313 11.65 24.08 20.99
N ALA A 314 11.14 24.20 22.20
CA ALA A 314 10.76 25.48 22.79
C ALA A 314 11.35 25.66 24.20
N THR A 315 11.55 26.92 24.58
CA THR A 315 11.96 27.36 25.90
C THR A 315 11.01 28.46 26.36
N TYR A 316 10.53 28.35 27.60
CA TYR A 316 9.67 29.34 28.25
C TYR A 316 10.35 29.87 29.51
N VAL A 317 10.45 31.19 29.64
CA VAL A 317 10.96 31.86 30.84
C VAL A 317 9.80 32.48 31.60
N CYS A 318 9.65 32.09 32.86
CA CYS A 318 8.53 32.46 33.71
C CYS A 318 8.58 33.93 34.16
N THR A 319 7.42 34.59 34.26
CA THR A 319 7.26 35.94 34.83
C THR A 319 7.12 35.96 36.35
N GLY A 320 6.79 34.83 36.98
CA GLY A 320 6.54 34.72 38.42
C GLY A 320 5.07 34.43 38.73
N GLY A 321 4.80 33.62 39.77
CA GLY A 321 3.44 33.23 40.17
C GLY A 321 2.77 32.26 39.18
N VAL A 322 1.44 32.21 39.24
CA VAL A 322 0.60 31.38 38.35
C VAL A 322 0.54 31.98 36.95
N GLN A 323 0.89 31.18 35.95
CA GLN A 323 0.97 31.60 34.54
C GLN A 323 0.77 30.43 33.57
N GLU A 324 0.49 30.74 32.31
CA GLU A 324 0.25 29.75 31.26
C GLU A 324 0.94 30.13 29.95
N PHE A 325 1.28 29.11 29.15
CA PHE A 325 1.96 29.27 27.87
C PHE A 325 1.61 28.12 26.92
N GLU A 326 1.30 28.46 25.66
CA GLU A 326 1.20 27.51 24.54
C GLU A 326 2.32 27.78 23.53
N SER A 327 3.12 26.75 23.23
CA SER A 327 4.16 26.86 22.20
C SER A 327 3.52 26.72 20.81
N LEU A 328 3.37 27.86 20.12
CA LEU A 328 2.67 27.94 18.84
C LEU A 328 3.36 27.19 17.68
N ALA A 329 4.68 26.98 17.74
CA ALA A 329 5.39 26.16 16.75
C ALA A 329 5.11 24.67 16.97
N TRP A 330 4.46 24.04 15.99
CA TRP A 330 4.07 22.64 16.07
C TRP A 330 5.26 21.67 16.03
N LYS A 331 5.10 20.53 16.71
CA LYS A 331 6.10 19.45 16.83
C LYS A 331 5.42 18.09 16.59
N SER A 332 6.18 17.07 16.23
CA SER A 332 5.67 15.70 16.09
C SER A 332 6.33 14.78 17.10
N GLY A 333 5.58 13.82 17.66
CA GLY A 333 6.09 12.84 18.62
C GLY A 333 5.01 11.90 19.16
N THR A 334 5.42 10.94 19.98
CA THR A 334 4.53 10.07 20.79
C THR A 334 4.44 10.54 22.25
N ALA A 335 5.32 11.45 22.67
CA ALA A 335 5.28 12.12 23.95
C ALA A 335 5.83 13.54 23.88
N VAL A 336 5.40 14.40 24.81
CA VAL A 336 6.00 15.71 25.05
C VAL A 336 6.83 15.64 26.33
N ARG A 337 8.10 16.01 26.23
CA ARG A 337 9.08 16.08 27.32
C ARG A 337 9.21 17.51 27.82
N TYR A 338 8.89 17.73 29.09
CA TYR A 338 9.02 19.02 29.78
C TYR A 338 10.15 18.98 30.81
N THR A 339 11.19 19.78 30.63
CA THR A 339 12.25 19.96 31.64
C THR A 339 11.87 21.14 32.52
N VAL A 340 11.37 20.84 33.73
CA VAL A 340 10.82 21.82 34.67
C VAL A 340 11.70 21.89 35.92
N PRO A 341 12.24 23.06 36.32
CA PRO A 341 13.11 23.20 37.50
C PRO A 341 12.48 22.70 38.79
N ALA A 342 13.31 22.17 39.70
CA ALA A 342 12.88 21.82 41.05
C ALA A 342 12.36 23.09 41.77
N GLY A 343 11.18 23.00 42.40
CA GLY A 343 10.52 24.13 43.06
C GLY A 343 9.46 24.86 42.22
N VAL A 344 9.29 24.51 40.94
CA VAL A 344 8.12 24.94 40.15
C VAL A 344 6.96 23.99 40.41
N THR A 345 5.77 24.52 40.68
CA THR A 345 4.53 23.73 40.76
C THR A 345 3.92 23.60 39.36
N VAL A 346 3.69 22.37 38.93
CA VAL A 346 3.03 22.04 37.67
C VAL A 346 1.53 21.91 37.93
N LEU A 347 0.75 22.86 37.40
CA LEU A 347 -0.71 22.89 37.59
C LEU A 347 -1.42 22.14 36.47
N GLU A 348 -1.00 22.35 35.22
CA GLU A 348 -1.53 21.62 34.06
C GLU A 348 -0.44 21.42 33.01
N LEU A 349 -0.40 20.23 32.42
CA LEU A 349 0.28 19.97 31.15
C LEU A 349 -0.79 19.45 30.18
N LYS A 350 -0.94 20.12 29.05
CA LYS A 350 -1.90 19.75 28.00
C LYS A 350 -1.23 19.90 26.62
N TYR A 351 -1.94 19.48 25.58
CA TYR A 351 -1.53 19.72 24.21
C TYR A 351 -2.74 20.05 23.36
N ARG A 352 -2.50 20.68 22.21
CA ARG A 352 -3.47 20.78 21.13
C ARG A 352 -2.96 19.99 19.94
N GLU A 353 -3.81 19.10 19.45
CA GLU A 353 -3.55 18.39 18.21
C GLU A 353 -3.76 19.34 17.02
N SER A 354 -2.87 19.26 16.05
CA SER A 354 -2.93 20.02 14.79
C SER A 354 -2.79 19.07 13.60
N GLY A 355 -3.19 19.52 12.41
CA GLY A 355 -2.94 18.78 11.17
C GLY A 355 -3.71 19.33 9.99
N TYR A 356 -3.62 18.64 8.85
CA TYR A 356 -4.46 18.92 7.70
C TYR A 356 -5.94 18.68 8.03
N ASP A 357 -6.84 19.55 7.53
CA ASP A 357 -8.27 19.41 7.79
C ASP A 357 -8.93 18.36 6.88
N THR A 358 -8.85 17.11 7.35
CA THR A 358 -9.51 15.95 6.75
C THR A 358 -9.87 14.93 7.83
N ASP A 359 -10.87 14.10 7.57
CA ASP A 359 -11.28 13.01 8.45
C ASP A 359 -10.86 11.64 7.92
N PHE A 360 -10.65 10.69 8.84
CA PHE A 360 -10.47 9.27 8.53
C PHE A 360 -11.81 8.66 8.12
N ALA A 361 -12.17 8.80 6.85
CA ALA A 361 -13.41 8.26 6.29
C ALA A 361 -13.26 6.80 5.80
N GLY A 362 -12.03 6.39 5.50
CA GLY A 362 -11.71 5.03 5.11
C GLY A 362 -11.41 4.12 6.30
N SER A 363 -11.63 2.82 6.11
CA SER A 363 -11.29 1.81 7.11
C SER A 363 -11.05 0.44 6.49
N PHE A 364 -10.31 -0.39 7.21
CA PHE A 364 -10.12 -1.81 6.92
C PHE A 364 -10.12 -2.61 8.22
N SER A 365 -10.74 -3.78 8.19
CA SER A 365 -10.65 -4.80 9.23
C SER A 365 -10.81 -6.18 8.61
N SER A 366 -10.26 -7.21 9.24
CA SER A 366 -10.23 -8.54 8.67
C SER A 366 -10.42 -9.65 9.72
N SER A 367 -10.22 -10.90 9.31
CA SER A 367 -10.13 -12.04 10.22
C SER A 367 -8.78 -12.13 10.95
N ASP A 368 -7.81 -11.27 10.63
CA ASP A 368 -6.47 -11.29 11.19
C ASP A 368 -6.01 -9.91 11.67
N ALA A 369 -5.78 -9.80 12.98
CA ALA A 369 -5.38 -8.57 13.64
C ALA A 369 -4.02 -8.02 13.18
N PHE A 370 -3.16 -8.84 12.58
CA PHE A 370 -1.88 -8.39 12.00
C PHE A 370 -2.13 -7.35 10.89
N PHE A 371 -3.01 -7.67 9.93
CA PHE A 371 -3.31 -6.78 8.81
C PHE A 371 -4.12 -5.56 9.26
N ASP A 372 -4.99 -5.72 10.25
CA ASP A 372 -5.74 -4.60 10.84
C ASP A 372 -4.77 -3.58 11.48
N THR A 373 -3.79 -4.07 12.23
CA THR A 373 -2.76 -3.23 12.87
C THR A 373 -1.86 -2.57 11.82
N LEU A 374 -1.42 -3.33 10.82
CA LEU A 374 -0.57 -2.83 9.74
C LEU A 374 -1.26 -1.71 8.96
N TRP A 375 -2.53 -1.92 8.58
CA TRP A 375 -3.34 -0.91 7.90
C TRP A 375 -3.53 0.34 8.78
N GLY A 376 -3.83 0.16 10.07
CA GLY A 376 -3.99 1.26 11.02
C GLY A 376 -2.74 2.10 11.21
N LYS A 377 -1.56 1.47 11.32
CA LYS A 377 -0.26 2.16 11.41
C LYS A 377 0.04 2.93 10.12
N ALA A 378 -0.20 2.33 8.95
CA ALA A 378 -0.04 3.02 7.67
C ALA A 378 -0.96 4.26 7.56
N ALA A 379 -2.25 4.12 7.88
CA ALA A 379 -3.22 5.22 7.85
C ALA A 379 -2.79 6.38 8.77
N ARG A 380 -2.26 6.04 9.95
CA ARG A 380 -1.74 7.05 10.90
C ARG A 380 -0.48 7.74 10.38
N THR A 381 0.45 6.97 9.82
CA THR A 381 1.69 7.47 9.20
C THR A 381 1.35 8.50 8.14
N MET A 382 0.41 8.15 7.26
CA MET A 382 -0.07 9.03 6.20
C MET A 382 -0.64 10.34 6.75
N TYR A 383 -1.54 10.30 7.75
CA TYR A 383 -2.14 11.54 8.30
C TYR A 383 -1.12 12.48 8.92
N VAL A 384 -0.15 11.94 9.68
CA VAL A 384 0.89 12.73 10.33
C VAL A 384 1.84 13.34 9.30
N ASN A 385 1.88 12.81 8.07
CA ASN A 385 2.64 13.35 6.95
C ASN A 385 1.86 14.31 6.03
N MET A 386 0.73 14.84 6.51
CA MET A 386 -0.05 15.87 5.80
C MET A 386 -0.11 17.17 6.59
N ARG A 387 0.32 18.29 5.98
CA ARG A 387 0.13 19.65 6.51
C ARG A 387 0.10 20.70 5.41
N ASP A 388 1.15 21.53 5.27
CA ASP A 388 1.31 22.52 4.19
C ASP A 388 1.41 21.84 2.82
N ASN A 389 2.01 20.67 2.81
CA ASN A 389 2.23 19.76 1.70
C ASN A 389 2.12 18.32 2.23
N TYR A 390 2.14 17.34 1.33
CA TYR A 390 2.60 16.00 1.70
C TYR A 390 4.05 16.07 2.19
N MET A 391 4.41 15.21 3.13
CA MET A 391 5.73 15.16 3.76
C MET A 391 6.27 13.73 3.70
N ASP A 392 7.57 13.58 3.54
CA ASP A 392 8.32 12.34 3.74
C ASP A 392 8.18 11.87 5.20
N CYS A 393 8.57 12.73 6.14
CA CYS A 393 8.48 12.56 7.57
C CYS A 393 8.03 13.86 8.26
N PRO A 394 7.38 13.81 9.43
CA PRO A 394 6.86 15.01 10.11
C PRO A 394 7.91 15.73 10.98
N THR A 395 9.09 15.14 11.12
CA THR A 395 10.15 15.59 12.02
C THR A 395 11.31 16.20 11.25
N ARG A 396 12.22 15.40 10.71
CA ARG A 396 13.54 15.81 10.21
C ARG A 396 13.50 16.77 9.02
N GLU A 397 12.63 16.55 8.04
CA GLU A 397 12.65 17.28 6.76
C GLU A 397 11.35 18.01 6.44
N ARG A 398 10.21 17.34 6.68
CA ARG A 398 8.87 17.86 6.35
C ARG A 398 8.72 18.17 4.86
N ALA A 399 9.46 17.47 4.02
CA ALA A 399 9.69 17.77 2.62
C ALA A 399 8.73 16.99 1.71
N GLN A 400 8.25 17.64 0.66
CA GLN A 400 7.42 16.99 -0.35
C GLN A 400 8.33 16.33 -1.41
N TRP A 401 8.92 15.20 -1.02
CA TRP A 401 9.63 14.30 -1.92
C TRP A 401 8.64 13.61 -2.84
N TRP A 402 8.88 13.70 -4.14
CA TRP A 402 7.84 13.37 -5.11
C TRP A 402 7.67 11.87 -5.34
N GLY A 403 8.71 11.06 -5.10
CA GLY A 403 8.57 9.61 -4.97
C GLY A 403 7.54 9.23 -3.90
N ASP A 404 7.62 9.85 -2.72
CA ASP A 404 6.69 9.67 -1.61
C ASP A 404 5.27 10.09 -1.95
N VAL A 405 5.12 11.26 -2.61
CA VAL A 405 3.80 11.78 -3.03
C VAL A 405 3.04 10.73 -3.86
N VAL A 406 3.72 9.96 -4.72
CA VAL A 406 3.08 8.90 -5.52
C VAL A 406 2.40 7.86 -4.64
N ASN A 407 3.09 7.37 -3.60
CA ASN A 407 2.54 6.39 -2.65
C ASN A 407 1.43 7.05 -1.81
N GLN A 408 1.69 8.24 -1.29
CA GLN A 408 0.77 9.02 -0.45
C GLN A 408 -0.55 9.35 -1.15
N LEU A 409 -0.55 9.62 -2.45
CA LEU A 409 -1.78 9.82 -3.22
C LEU A 409 -2.67 8.57 -3.14
N LYS A 410 -2.12 7.40 -3.48
CA LYS A 410 -2.84 6.12 -3.45
C LYS A 410 -3.32 5.78 -2.04
N GLU A 411 -2.50 6.03 -1.01
CA GLU A 411 -2.88 5.81 0.39
C GLU A 411 -4.02 6.73 0.85
N GLY A 412 -3.92 8.02 0.51
CA GLY A 412 -4.88 9.04 0.89
C GLY A 412 -6.29 8.73 0.39
N PHE A 413 -6.41 8.25 -0.84
CA PHE A 413 -7.71 7.90 -1.46
C PHE A 413 -8.47 6.78 -0.75
N TYR A 414 -7.79 5.92 0.02
CA TYR A 414 -8.43 4.86 0.81
C TYR A 414 -8.54 5.20 2.30
N THR A 415 -7.97 6.32 2.74
CA THR A 415 -7.89 6.68 4.16
C THR A 415 -8.79 7.84 4.52
N PHE A 416 -8.83 8.89 3.69
CA PHE A 416 -9.44 10.16 4.06
C PHE A 416 -10.64 10.53 3.21
N ASP A 417 -11.44 11.47 3.71
CA ASP A 417 -12.47 12.10 2.90
C ASP A 417 -11.89 12.96 1.75
N ALA A 418 -12.77 13.40 0.85
CA ALA A 418 -12.40 14.09 -0.38
C ALA A 418 -11.72 15.46 -0.17
N ARG A 419 -11.74 16.07 1.03
CA ARG A 419 -10.98 17.31 1.31
C ARG A 419 -9.48 17.09 1.20
N SER A 420 -9.01 15.86 1.41
CA SER A 420 -7.61 15.48 1.22
C SER A 420 -7.13 15.63 -0.23
N HIS A 421 -8.04 15.51 -1.22
CA HIS A 421 -7.68 15.57 -2.64
C HIS A 421 -7.09 16.91 -3.06
N ALA A 422 -7.46 18.00 -2.37
CA ALA A 422 -6.93 19.34 -2.62
C ALA A 422 -5.41 19.41 -2.40
N LEU A 423 -4.87 18.63 -1.46
CA LEU A 423 -3.43 18.55 -1.21
C LEU A 423 -2.69 17.93 -2.40
N GLY A 424 -3.27 16.91 -3.04
CA GLY A 424 -2.74 16.33 -4.28
C GLY A 424 -2.79 17.27 -5.47
N ALA A 425 -3.89 18.01 -5.66
CA ALA A 425 -3.97 19.04 -6.71
C ALA A 425 -2.91 20.13 -6.50
N LYS A 426 -2.76 20.61 -5.26
CA LYS A 426 -1.70 21.56 -4.88
C LYS A 426 -0.32 21.01 -5.21
N ALA A 427 -0.03 19.77 -4.85
CA ALA A 427 1.25 19.15 -5.15
C ALA A 427 1.50 19.17 -6.66
N ILE A 428 0.60 18.63 -7.48
CA ILE A 428 0.76 18.55 -8.95
C ILE A 428 1.02 19.94 -9.56
N SER A 429 0.25 20.94 -9.13
CA SER A 429 0.46 22.33 -9.56
C SER A 429 1.86 22.84 -9.18
N GLN A 430 2.33 22.59 -7.95
CA GLN A 430 3.67 22.97 -7.52
C GLN A 430 4.77 22.25 -8.30
N LEU A 431 4.64 20.95 -8.60
CA LEU A 431 5.64 20.22 -9.38
C LEU A 431 5.85 20.85 -10.77
N ALA A 432 4.74 21.12 -11.47
CA ALA A 432 4.79 21.74 -12.78
C ALA A 432 5.34 23.17 -12.70
N ALA A 433 4.88 23.97 -11.74
CA ALA A 433 5.28 25.38 -11.60
C ALA A 433 6.72 25.58 -11.12
N TRP A 434 7.35 24.53 -10.55
CA TRP A 434 8.74 24.55 -10.14
C TRP A 434 9.69 24.04 -11.22
N GLN A 435 9.23 23.47 -12.35
CA GLN A 435 10.09 22.87 -13.38
C GLN A 435 11.28 23.75 -13.78
N LYS A 436 12.46 23.14 -13.96
CA LYS A 436 13.68 23.82 -14.42
C LYS A 436 13.53 24.36 -15.83
N ASP A 437 14.31 25.39 -16.16
CA ASP A 437 14.41 25.89 -17.53
C ASP A 437 14.85 24.80 -18.52
N SER A 438 15.68 23.85 -18.07
CA SER A 438 16.08 22.66 -18.85
C SER A 438 14.94 21.68 -19.14
N GLY A 439 13.82 21.75 -18.42
CA GLY A 439 12.72 20.79 -18.49
C GLY A 439 12.76 19.71 -17.41
N ALA A 440 13.86 19.57 -16.68
CA ALA A 440 13.95 18.63 -15.57
C ALA A 440 13.04 19.06 -14.41
N LEU A 441 12.48 18.09 -13.71
CA LEU A 441 11.64 18.30 -12.53
C LEU A 441 12.48 18.20 -11.24
N TYR A 442 12.11 18.94 -10.21
CA TYR A 442 12.81 19.01 -8.93
C TYR A 442 12.28 17.97 -7.92
N SER A 443 13.13 17.46 -7.02
CA SER A 443 12.72 16.71 -5.82
C SER A 443 13.67 17.03 -4.65
N PRO A 444 13.17 17.52 -3.48
CA PRO A 444 11.78 17.84 -3.16
C PRO A 444 11.40 19.27 -3.60
N VAL A 445 10.10 19.57 -3.63
CA VAL A 445 9.59 20.94 -3.87
C VAL A 445 8.50 21.33 -2.87
N PRO A 446 8.49 22.55 -2.30
CA PRO A 446 9.35 23.69 -2.64
C PRO A 446 10.67 23.71 -1.83
N SER A 447 11.80 23.78 -2.53
CA SER A 447 13.13 23.95 -1.93
C SER A 447 14.07 24.68 -2.90
N THR A 448 14.90 25.59 -2.38
CA THR A 448 15.98 26.24 -3.14
C THR A 448 17.37 25.84 -2.66
N ILE A 449 17.46 25.18 -1.51
CA ILE A 449 18.71 24.66 -0.93
C ILE A 449 18.96 23.20 -1.31
N TRP A 450 17.94 22.51 -1.83
CA TRP A 450 18.05 21.23 -2.49
C TRP A 450 17.34 21.28 -3.82
N THR A 451 18.04 20.88 -4.88
CA THR A 451 17.61 21.14 -6.26
C THR A 451 17.77 19.96 -7.22
N ALA A 452 18.08 18.77 -6.70
CA ALA A 452 18.34 17.59 -7.52
C ALA A 452 17.07 17.08 -8.23
N GLU A 453 17.23 16.65 -9.48
CA GLU A 453 16.36 15.71 -10.19
C GLU A 453 16.70 14.27 -9.75
N LEU A 454 15.69 13.49 -9.35
CA LEU A 454 15.78 12.04 -9.20
C LEU A 454 14.93 11.39 -10.31
N PRO A 455 15.54 10.94 -11.42
CA PRO A 455 14.81 10.63 -12.66
C PRO A 455 13.68 9.61 -12.51
N LEU A 456 13.92 8.49 -11.81
CA LEU A 456 12.88 7.47 -11.64
C LEU A 456 11.72 7.94 -10.75
N GLN A 457 12.00 8.72 -9.70
CA GLN A 457 10.92 9.34 -8.92
C GLN A 457 10.09 10.29 -9.79
N MET A 458 10.71 11.04 -10.71
CA MET A 458 10.00 11.97 -11.59
C MET A 458 9.17 11.24 -12.67
N LEU A 459 9.62 10.08 -13.15
CA LEU A 459 8.80 9.21 -13.99
C LEU A 459 7.60 8.64 -13.22
N ALA A 460 7.82 8.16 -11.99
CA ALA A 460 6.73 7.72 -11.11
C ALA A 460 5.74 8.87 -10.83
N SER A 461 6.24 10.08 -10.60
CA SER A 461 5.45 11.29 -10.40
C SER A 461 4.60 11.60 -11.62
N THR A 462 5.20 11.58 -12.81
CA THR A 462 4.50 11.77 -14.09
C THR A 462 3.39 10.73 -14.26
N TRP A 463 3.68 9.46 -13.99
CA TRP A 463 2.67 8.40 -14.01
C TRP A 463 1.51 8.66 -13.04
N SER A 464 1.80 9.16 -11.83
CA SER A 464 0.79 9.40 -10.79
C SER A 464 -0.28 10.43 -11.15
N LEU A 465 -0.04 11.34 -12.10
CA LEU A 465 -1.03 12.34 -12.52
C LEU A 465 -2.30 11.68 -13.07
N TRP A 466 -2.17 10.64 -13.91
CA TRP A 466 -3.36 9.89 -14.36
C TRP A 466 -4.04 9.15 -13.21
N THR A 467 -3.28 8.64 -12.24
CA THR A 467 -3.83 8.03 -11.03
C THR A 467 -4.66 9.03 -10.23
N TYR A 468 -4.16 10.26 -10.04
CA TYR A 468 -4.91 11.32 -9.39
C TYR A 468 -6.22 11.62 -10.13
N TYR A 469 -6.19 11.77 -11.45
CA TYR A 469 -7.40 11.99 -12.25
C TYR A 469 -8.37 10.81 -12.18
N LEU A 470 -7.87 9.57 -12.25
CA LEU A 470 -8.69 8.36 -12.16
C LEU A 470 -9.47 8.30 -10.84
N TYR A 471 -8.83 8.64 -9.72
CA TYR A 471 -9.44 8.56 -8.40
C TYR A 471 -10.32 9.77 -8.06
N THR A 472 -9.98 10.97 -8.54
CA THR A 472 -10.68 12.21 -8.17
C THR A 472 -11.68 12.69 -9.22
N GLY A 473 -11.45 12.39 -10.49
CA GLY A 473 -12.16 12.96 -11.63
C GLY A 473 -11.78 14.41 -11.93
N ASN A 474 -10.79 14.99 -11.24
CA ASN A 474 -10.38 16.38 -11.40
C ASN A 474 -9.42 16.53 -12.59
N ALA A 475 -9.97 16.86 -13.75
CA ALA A 475 -9.20 17.04 -15.00
C ALA A 475 -8.30 18.27 -14.94
N ASP A 476 -8.82 19.39 -14.44
CA ASP A 476 -8.12 20.69 -14.39
C ASP A 476 -6.75 20.56 -13.70
N ALA A 477 -6.71 19.83 -12.57
CA ALA A 477 -5.48 19.61 -11.82
C ALA A 477 -4.35 18.93 -12.62
N VAL A 478 -4.67 18.12 -13.64
CA VAL A 478 -3.68 17.34 -14.40
C VAL A 478 -3.45 17.87 -15.81
N THR A 479 -4.43 18.54 -16.40
CA THR A 479 -4.29 19.14 -17.74
C THR A 479 -3.30 20.29 -17.73
N ASP A 480 -3.31 21.11 -16.68
CA ASP A 480 -2.39 22.25 -16.54
C ASP A 480 -0.92 21.81 -16.38
N ALA A 481 -0.70 20.59 -15.89
CA ALA A 481 0.63 20.01 -15.74
C ALA A 481 1.16 19.36 -17.04
N TYR A 482 0.32 19.12 -18.05
CA TYR A 482 0.72 18.41 -19.27
C TYR A 482 1.90 19.05 -20.01
N PRO A 483 1.99 20.39 -20.19
CA PRO A 483 3.15 21.01 -20.82
C PRO A 483 4.48 20.69 -20.11
N ALA A 484 4.47 20.66 -18.77
CA ALA A 484 5.64 20.31 -17.99
C ALA A 484 5.99 18.82 -18.16
N VAL A 485 4.99 17.93 -18.14
CA VAL A 485 5.15 16.49 -18.43
C VAL A 485 5.80 16.27 -19.79
N LYS A 486 5.26 16.90 -20.84
CA LYS A 486 5.81 16.82 -22.20
C LYS A 486 7.27 17.26 -22.24
N LYS A 487 7.59 18.41 -21.64
CA LYS A 487 8.96 18.93 -21.61
C LYS A 487 9.91 17.98 -20.87
N TYR A 488 9.45 17.35 -19.78
CA TYR A 488 10.24 16.38 -19.03
C TYR A 488 10.50 15.09 -19.81
N LEU A 489 9.46 14.48 -20.40
CA LEU A 489 9.60 13.21 -21.12
C LEU A 489 10.42 13.33 -22.42
N ASN A 490 10.49 14.53 -23.00
CA ASN A 490 11.40 14.83 -24.12
C ASN A 490 12.89 14.79 -23.75
N LEU A 491 13.25 14.71 -22.47
CA LEU A 491 14.64 14.54 -22.02
C LEU A 491 15.12 13.09 -22.08
N TRP A 492 14.22 12.14 -22.30
CA TRP A 492 14.48 10.71 -22.34
C TRP A 492 14.64 10.23 -23.78
N ALA A 493 15.43 9.18 -23.97
CA ALA A 493 15.73 8.61 -25.28
C ALA A 493 15.70 7.08 -25.23
N LEU A 494 15.56 6.45 -26.40
CA LEU A 494 15.70 5.01 -26.57
C LEU A 494 17.07 4.69 -27.21
N ASP A 495 17.66 3.57 -26.80
CA ASP A 495 18.84 2.98 -27.44
C ASP A 495 18.45 2.20 -28.71
N SER A 496 19.48 1.75 -29.44
CA SER A 496 19.32 1.04 -30.72
C SER A 496 18.54 -0.28 -30.65
N ASP A 497 18.40 -0.88 -29.46
CA ASP A 497 17.61 -2.09 -29.25
C ASP A 497 16.13 -1.80 -28.91
N GLY A 498 15.73 -0.52 -28.92
CA GLY A 498 14.37 -0.05 -28.72
C GLY A 498 13.96 0.09 -27.26
N LEU A 499 14.88 -0.07 -26.31
CA LEU A 499 14.68 0.15 -24.88
C LEU A 499 15.23 1.51 -24.42
N VAL A 500 14.85 1.94 -23.23
CA VAL A 500 15.28 3.22 -22.64
C VAL A 500 16.80 3.28 -22.49
N LYS A 501 17.36 4.38 -22.97
CA LYS A 501 18.73 4.81 -22.64
C LYS A 501 18.72 5.41 -21.25
N HIS A 502 19.49 4.79 -20.34
CA HIS A 502 19.56 5.21 -18.94
C HIS A 502 19.92 6.70 -18.81
N ARG A 503 19.24 7.38 -17.88
CA ARG A 503 19.40 8.80 -17.58
C ARG A 503 19.62 8.97 -16.07
N ALA A 504 20.85 9.26 -15.68
CA ALA A 504 21.26 9.43 -14.29
C ALA A 504 20.71 10.70 -13.60
N GLY A 505 20.33 11.74 -14.37
CA GLY A 505 19.85 13.01 -13.80
C GLY A 505 20.88 13.72 -12.92
N ASP A 506 20.41 14.39 -11.85
CA ASP A 506 21.30 15.00 -10.87
C ASP A 506 21.67 14.01 -9.75
N TRP A 507 20.74 13.12 -9.38
CA TRP A 507 20.98 12.03 -8.45
C TRP A 507 20.39 10.73 -9.01
N ASP A 508 21.31 9.83 -9.39
CA ASP A 508 21.02 8.50 -9.93
C ASP A 508 20.59 7.57 -8.78
N TRP A 509 19.32 7.69 -8.40
CA TRP A 509 18.70 6.95 -7.30
C TRP A 509 17.40 6.33 -7.73
N GLU A 510 17.30 5.01 -7.57
CA GLU A 510 16.11 4.23 -7.86
C GLU A 510 15.39 3.74 -6.60
N ASP A 511 16.16 3.35 -5.58
CA ASP A 511 15.66 2.78 -4.33
C ASP A 511 16.78 2.72 -3.26
N TRP A 512 16.42 2.67 -1.97
CA TRP A 512 17.38 2.42 -0.88
C TRP A 512 17.79 0.95 -0.71
N GLY A 513 17.12 0.04 -1.41
CA GLY A 513 17.44 -1.38 -1.39
C GLY A 513 18.75 -1.72 -2.13
N SER A 514 19.19 -2.97 -2.01
CA SER A 514 20.43 -3.45 -2.65
C SER A 514 20.14 -4.15 -3.99
N ASN A 515 21.16 -4.49 -4.80
CA ASN A 515 20.99 -5.25 -6.06
C ASN A 515 20.02 -4.61 -7.08
N ILE A 516 20.20 -3.32 -7.38
CA ILE A 516 19.35 -2.60 -8.34
C ILE A 516 19.75 -2.94 -9.78
N ASP A 517 18.78 -3.34 -10.59
CA ASP A 517 18.91 -3.49 -12.05
C ASP A 517 18.19 -2.32 -12.75
N ALA A 518 18.88 -1.17 -12.79
CA ALA A 518 18.33 0.12 -13.22
C ALA A 518 17.64 0.06 -14.59
N ARG A 519 18.18 -0.73 -15.53
CA ARG A 519 17.65 -0.80 -16.89
C ARG A 519 16.26 -1.44 -16.96
N VAL A 520 15.95 -2.39 -16.07
CA VAL A 520 14.58 -2.96 -15.96
C VAL A 520 13.62 -1.90 -15.41
N LEU A 521 14.07 -1.11 -14.42
CA LEU A 521 13.31 -0.04 -13.79
C LEU A 521 13.06 1.13 -14.74
N ASP A 522 14.09 1.62 -15.43
CA ASP A 522 14.03 2.71 -16.43
C ASP A 522 12.93 2.45 -17.45
N ASN A 523 12.94 1.25 -18.05
CA ASN A 523 11.97 0.87 -19.06
C ASN A 523 10.55 0.77 -18.50
N SER A 524 10.40 0.21 -17.30
CA SER A 524 9.08 0.05 -16.68
C SER A 524 8.47 1.40 -16.30
N TRP A 525 9.25 2.29 -15.68
CA TRP A 525 8.80 3.61 -15.28
C TRP A 525 8.52 4.53 -16.46
N TYR A 526 9.40 4.53 -17.47
CA TYR A 526 9.21 5.38 -18.63
C TYR A 526 8.01 4.91 -19.46
N TYR A 527 7.80 3.59 -19.58
CA TYR A 527 6.60 3.04 -20.21
C TYR A 527 5.30 3.50 -19.52
N LEU A 528 5.27 3.46 -18.18
CA LEU A 528 4.14 3.96 -17.38
C LEU A 528 3.93 5.47 -17.57
N ALA A 529 5.01 6.26 -17.58
CA ALA A 529 4.94 7.70 -17.76
C ALA A 529 4.47 8.08 -19.18
N LEU A 530 4.89 7.36 -20.22
CA LEU A 530 4.45 7.54 -21.60
C LEU A 530 2.95 7.25 -21.78
N ASP A 531 2.44 6.20 -21.13
CA ASP A 531 1.00 5.91 -21.13
C ASP A 531 0.20 7.05 -20.50
N THR A 532 0.65 7.59 -19.36
CA THR A 532 0.05 8.77 -18.75
C THR A 532 0.15 9.99 -19.67
N ALA A 533 1.29 10.24 -20.30
CA ALA A 533 1.46 11.37 -21.21
C ALA A 533 0.53 11.28 -22.43
N ALA A 534 0.36 10.10 -23.04
CA ALA A 534 -0.58 9.89 -24.13
C ALA A 534 -2.02 10.22 -23.73
N LYS A 535 -2.43 9.82 -22.52
CA LYS A 535 -3.78 10.07 -21.98
C LYS A 535 -3.99 11.53 -21.59
N LEU A 536 -3.00 12.17 -20.98
CA LEU A 536 -3.07 13.60 -20.63
C LEU A 536 -3.00 14.49 -21.86
N ALA A 537 -2.26 14.10 -22.91
CA ALA A 537 -2.25 14.79 -24.19
C ALA A 537 -3.66 14.87 -24.75
N ASP A 538 -4.36 13.74 -24.81
CA ASP A 538 -5.73 13.69 -25.30
C ASP A 538 -6.70 14.47 -24.41
N LEU A 539 -6.62 14.28 -23.08
CA LEU A 539 -7.47 14.98 -22.12
C LEU A 539 -7.31 16.51 -22.16
N SER A 540 -6.10 17.01 -22.45
CA SER A 540 -5.78 18.44 -22.51
C SER A 540 -5.98 19.06 -23.90
N GLY A 541 -6.46 18.30 -24.90
CA GLY A 541 -6.64 18.78 -26.27
C GLY A 541 -5.35 18.83 -27.11
N ASN A 542 -4.27 18.20 -26.65
CA ASN A 542 -2.97 18.07 -27.32
C ASN A 542 -2.83 16.71 -28.04
N SER A 543 -3.91 16.14 -28.58
CA SER A 543 -3.94 14.77 -29.15
C SER A 543 -2.94 14.51 -30.30
N ALA A 544 -2.36 15.56 -30.90
CA ALA A 544 -1.28 15.43 -31.89
C ALA A 544 -0.01 14.77 -31.32
N ASP A 545 0.23 14.89 -30.01
CA ASP A 545 1.40 14.30 -29.35
C ASP A 545 1.22 12.79 -29.06
N THR A 546 -0.03 12.30 -29.00
CA THR A 546 -0.39 10.94 -28.60
C THR A 546 0.29 9.86 -29.48
N ALA A 547 0.42 10.10 -30.78
CA ALA A 547 1.08 9.16 -31.69
C ALA A 547 2.57 8.98 -31.38
N GLY A 548 3.27 10.07 -31.01
CA GLY A 548 4.69 10.02 -30.65
C GLY A 548 4.93 9.25 -29.35
N TRP A 549 4.11 9.51 -28.33
CA TRP A 549 4.18 8.79 -27.05
C TRP A 549 3.87 7.31 -27.21
N ASN A 550 2.84 6.97 -28.00
CA ASN A 550 2.52 5.57 -28.29
C ASN A 550 3.63 4.87 -29.06
N ALA A 551 4.28 5.53 -30.03
CA ALA A 551 5.38 4.92 -30.79
C ALA A 551 6.57 4.53 -29.89
N GLN A 552 6.96 5.39 -28.95
CA GLN A 552 8.02 5.07 -27.98
C GLN A 552 7.60 3.93 -27.04
N ARG A 553 6.35 3.98 -26.56
CA ARG A 553 5.77 2.97 -25.68
C ARG A 553 5.72 1.59 -26.36
N ASP A 554 5.30 1.54 -27.63
CA ASP A 554 5.21 0.33 -28.43
C ASP A 554 6.60 -0.27 -28.71
N SER A 555 7.62 0.58 -28.93
CA SER A 555 9.01 0.13 -29.04
C SER A 555 9.46 -0.60 -27.77
N ILE A 556 9.22 -0.03 -26.58
CA ILE A 556 9.58 -0.68 -25.32
C ILE A 556 8.82 -2.00 -25.18
N LYS A 557 7.49 -2.00 -25.41
CA LYS A 557 6.66 -3.22 -25.28
C LYS A 557 7.15 -4.36 -26.19
N ALA A 558 7.53 -4.05 -27.43
CA ALA A 558 8.02 -5.04 -28.39
C ALA A 558 9.38 -5.65 -28.01
N ASN A 559 10.21 -4.90 -27.26
CA ASN A 559 11.60 -5.28 -27.00
C ASN A 559 11.85 -5.74 -25.55
N PHE A 560 11.02 -5.34 -24.58
CA PHE A 560 11.26 -5.59 -23.15
C PHE A 560 11.42 -7.08 -22.81
N ASP A 561 10.40 -7.92 -23.09
CA ASP A 561 10.48 -9.36 -22.79
C ASP A 561 11.59 -10.03 -23.60
N ARG A 562 11.73 -9.65 -24.88
CA ARG A 562 12.74 -10.23 -25.78
C ARG A 562 14.17 -10.02 -25.29
N VAL A 563 14.47 -8.85 -24.74
CA VAL A 563 15.84 -8.45 -24.36
C VAL A 563 16.12 -8.75 -22.89
N LEU A 564 15.16 -8.51 -22.00
CA LEU A 564 15.38 -8.54 -20.55
C LEU A 564 14.88 -9.83 -19.87
N TRP A 565 14.14 -10.70 -20.56
CA TRP A 565 13.73 -11.98 -19.96
C TRP A 565 14.87 -13.00 -19.99
N ASN A 566 15.28 -13.46 -18.81
CA ASN A 566 16.22 -14.56 -18.69
C ASN A 566 15.48 -15.90 -18.53
N SER A 567 15.39 -16.67 -19.61
CA SER A 567 14.67 -17.96 -19.60
C SER A 567 15.34 -19.05 -18.76
N SER A 568 16.63 -18.93 -18.44
CA SER A 568 17.34 -19.93 -17.62
C SER A 568 17.06 -19.76 -16.13
N ARG A 569 16.77 -18.53 -15.69
CA ARG A 569 16.45 -18.19 -14.30
C ARG A 569 14.98 -17.86 -14.05
N ASN A 570 14.19 -17.73 -15.14
CA ASN A 570 12.75 -17.49 -15.07
C ASN A 570 12.40 -16.13 -14.43
N GLU A 571 13.12 -15.08 -14.81
CA GLU A 571 13.06 -13.73 -14.23
C GLU A 571 13.43 -12.66 -15.27
N TYR A 572 13.07 -11.40 -15.01
CA TYR A 572 13.65 -10.24 -15.70
C TYR A 572 15.03 -9.90 -15.13
N ARG A 573 16.00 -9.73 -16.02
CA ARG A 573 17.39 -9.41 -15.72
C ARG A 573 18.08 -8.83 -16.95
N SER A 574 18.75 -7.71 -16.79
CA SER A 574 19.54 -7.09 -17.86
C SER A 574 20.73 -7.97 -18.27
N PRO A 575 21.04 -8.07 -19.58
CA PRO A 575 22.27 -8.70 -20.04
C PRO A 575 23.50 -8.06 -19.38
N GLY A 576 24.36 -8.88 -18.77
CA GLY A 576 25.56 -8.43 -18.06
C GLY A 576 25.36 -8.05 -16.59
N TYR A 577 24.13 -8.05 -16.08
CA TYR A 577 23.85 -7.82 -14.66
C TYR A 577 24.19 -9.06 -13.81
N ASN A 578 25.05 -8.88 -12.80
CA ASN A 578 25.64 -9.96 -12.02
C ASN A 578 25.24 -9.99 -10.53
N GLY A 579 24.44 -9.03 -10.06
CA GLY A 579 23.93 -9.00 -8.68
C GLY A 579 22.85 -10.07 -8.42
N ASP A 580 22.31 -10.09 -7.21
CA ASP A 580 21.11 -10.87 -6.88
C ASP A 580 19.88 -10.36 -7.68
N THR A 581 18.84 -11.16 -7.82
CA THR A 581 17.66 -10.75 -8.61
C THR A 581 16.96 -9.55 -8.01
N ASP A 582 16.73 -8.55 -8.86
CA ASP A 582 16.01 -7.34 -8.50
C ASP A 582 14.49 -7.60 -8.48
N ASP A 583 13.93 -7.69 -7.28
CA ASP A 583 12.49 -7.86 -7.06
C ASP A 583 11.68 -6.63 -7.52
N ARG A 584 12.26 -5.43 -7.45
CA ARG A 584 11.60 -4.18 -7.87
C ARG A 584 11.37 -4.16 -9.38
N GLY A 585 12.42 -4.47 -10.15
CA GLY A 585 12.34 -4.51 -11.61
C GLY A 585 11.32 -5.54 -12.09
N ASN A 586 11.33 -6.73 -11.48
CA ASN A 586 10.37 -7.79 -11.79
C ASN A 586 8.93 -7.41 -11.40
N ALA A 587 8.73 -6.74 -10.26
CA ALA A 587 7.43 -6.23 -9.85
C ALA A 587 6.92 -5.13 -10.81
N LEU A 588 7.74 -4.14 -11.14
CA LEU A 588 7.34 -3.06 -12.03
C LEU A 588 7.07 -3.54 -13.47
N ALA A 589 7.74 -4.59 -13.94
CA ALA A 589 7.40 -5.20 -15.23
C ALA A 589 5.94 -5.69 -15.25
N VAL A 590 5.42 -6.18 -14.11
CA VAL A 590 4.01 -6.57 -13.96
C VAL A 590 3.11 -5.35 -13.83
N VAL A 591 3.46 -4.37 -12.98
CA VAL A 591 2.67 -3.14 -12.79
C VAL A 591 2.53 -2.35 -14.10
N ALA A 592 3.59 -2.29 -14.91
CA ALA A 592 3.60 -1.69 -16.23
C ALA A 592 2.82 -2.50 -17.28
N GLY A 593 2.44 -3.74 -16.97
CA GLY A 593 1.84 -4.67 -17.93
C GLY A 593 2.80 -5.06 -19.06
N LEU A 594 4.11 -4.92 -18.85
CA LEU A 594 5.15 -5.34 -19.79
C LEU A 594 5.33 -6.86 -19.75
N ALA A 595 5.22 -7.45 -18.55
CA ALA A 595 5.30 -8.89 -18.32
C ALA A 595 4.08 -9.64 -18.87
N PRO A 596 4.24 -10.63 -19.78
CA PRO A 596 3.13 -11.48 -20.16
C PRO A 596 2.79 -12.49 -19.06
N VAL A 597 1.53 -12.94 -19.02
CA VAL A 597 1.01 -13.88 -18.01
C VAL A 597 1.86 -15.15 -17.86
N SER A 598 2.47 -15.62 -18.96
CA SER A 598 3.37 -16.77 -18.96
C SER A 598 4.61 -16.59 -18.08
N ARG A 599 4.98 -15.36 -17.70
CA ARG A 599 6.12 -15.05 -16.81
C ARG A 599 5.71 -14.95 -15.34
N HIS A 600 4.42 -14.73 -15.05
CA HIS A 600 3.94 -14.42 -13.72
C HIS A 600 4.38 -15.45 -12.67
N ARG A 601 4.37 -16.75 -13.00
CA ARG A 601 4.83 -17.78 -12.05
C ARG A 601 6.29 -17.60 -11.63
N GLY A 602 7.17 -17.29 -12.58
CA GLY A 602 8.58 -17.03 -12.27
C GLY A 602 8.74 -15.78 -11.43
N ILE A 603 8.03 -14.72 -11.80
CA ILE A 603 8.05 -13.44 -11.09
C ILE A 603 7.48 -13.59 -9.67
N VAL A 604 6.39 -14.33 -9.46
CA VAL A 604 5.85 -14.61 -8.11
C VAL A 604 6.90 -15.29 -7.24
N GLU A 605 7.68 -16.22 -7.78
CA GLU A 605 8.77 -16.84 -7.03
C GLU A 605 9.88 -15.84 -6.72
N VAL A 606 10.27 -15.01 -7.69
CA VAL A 606 11.23 -13.91 -7.46
C VAL A 606 10.77 -13.01 -6.32
N LEU A 607 9.51 -12.57 -6.36
CA LEU A 607 8.92 -11.70 -5.34
C LEU A 607 8.66 -12.43 -4.01
N ARG A 608 8.71 -13.75 -3.96
CA ARG A 608 8.65 -14.53 -2.72
C ARG A 608 10.03 -14.61 -2.08
N THR A 609 11.08 -14.89 -2.87
CA THR A 609 12.41 -15.27 -2.36
C THR A 609 13.41 -14.13 -2.30
N HIS A 610 13.26 -13.08 -3.11
CA HIS A 610 14.14 -11.90 -3.10
C HIS A 610 13.43 -10.73 -2.41
N LEU A 611 14.10 -10.16 -1.40
CA LEU A 611 13.58 -9.09 -0.55
C LEU A 611 14.50 -7.86 -0.61
N ASN A 612 14.89 -7.48 -1.83
CA ASN A 612 15.90 -6.45 -2.07
C ASN A 612 15.31 -5.03 -2.02
N ALA A 613 14.01 -4.85 -2.25
CA ALA A 613 13.34 -3.55 -2.24
C ALA A 613 13.40 -2.82 -0.88
N SER A 614 13.50 -1.50 -0.85
CA SER A 614 13.19 -0.70 0.34
C SER A 614 11.67 -0.63 0.59
N PRO A 615 11.22 -0.07 1.73
CA PRO A 615 9.80 0.14 1.97
C PRO A 615 9.07 0.97 0.91
N TYR A 616 9.76 1.91 0.26
CA TYR A 616 9.21 2.72 -0.84
C TYR A 616 8.74 1.83 -2.00
N MET A 617 9.63 0.96 -2.49
CA MET A 617 9.37 0.11 -3.65
C MET A 617 8.58 -1.16 -3.30
N GLU A 618 8.52 -1.54 -2.03
CA GLU A 618 7.68 -2.63 -1.55
C GLU A 618 6.20 -2.43 -1.89
N PHE A 619 5.75 -1.16 -1.97
CA PHE A 619 4.43 -0.80 -2.48
C PHE A 619 4.11 -1.52 -3.80
N TYR A 620 5.02 -1.41 -4.77
CA TYR A 620 4.82 -1.94 -6.13
C TYR A 620 5.01 -3.46 -6.18
N VAL A 621 5.84 -4.02 -5.30
CA VAL A 621 5.98 -5.47 -5.15
C VAL A 621 4.66 -6.09 -4.67
N LEU A 622 4.02 -5.50 -3.66
CA LEU A 622 2.72 -5.95 -3.19
C LEU A 622 1.64 -5.78 -4.27
N GLU A 623 1.63 -4.64 -4.97
CA GLU A 623 0.71 -4.40 -6.09
C GLU A 623 0.87 -5.46 -7.20
N ALA A 624 2.11 -5.79 -7.58
CA ALA A 624 2.42 -6.81 -8.58
C ALA A 624 1.93 -8.21 -8.17
N LEU A 625 2.14 -8.61 -6.91
CA LEU A 625 1.67 -9.91 -6.41
C LEU A 625 0.15 -10.06 -6.55
N TYR A 626 -0.62 -9.02 -6.22
CA TYR A 626 -2.07 -9.04 -6.41
C TYR A 626 -2.49 -8.96 -7.88
N LEU A 627 -1.76 -8.22 -8.74
CA LEU A 627 -2.02 -8.22 -10.18
C LEU A 627 -1.83 -9.61 -10.82
N MET A 628 -0.95 -10.44 -10.25
CA MET A 628 -0.74 -11.83 -10.66
C MET A 628 -1.68 -12.84 -10.00
N GLY A 629 -2.59 -12.40 -9.13
CA GLY A 629 -3.49 -13.28 -8.36
C GLY A 629 -2.82 -14.01 -7.20
N ALA A 630 -1.64 -13.58 -6.76
CA ALA A 630 -0.83 -14.23 -5.73
C ALA A 630 -1.06 -13.63 -4.32
N ALA A 631 -2.33 -13.42 -3.94
CA ALA A 631 -2.70 -12.80 -2.66
C ALA A 631 -2.06 -13.46 -1.44
N GLY A 632 -2.00 -14.80 -1.41
CA GLY A 632 -1.34 -15.53 -0.31
C GLY A 632 0.17 -15.26 -0.19
N VAL A 633 0.85 -14.95 -1.30
CA VAL A 633 2.27 -14.57 -1.30
C VAL A 633 2.43 -13.11 -0.85
N ALA A 634 1.51 -12.22 -1.24
CA ALA A 634 1.49 -10.86 -0.72
C ALA A 634 1.30 -10.83 0.80
N GLU A 635 0.42 -11.68 1.33
CA GLU A 635 0.22 -11.86 2.78
C GLU A 635 1.48 -12.38 3.48
N GLU A 636 2.12 -13.41 2.94
CA GLU A 636 3.40 -13.94 3.42
C GLU A 636 4.48 -12.84 3.44
N ARG A 637 4.63 -12.12 2.34
CA ARG A 637 5.61 -11.05 2.22
C ARG A 637 5.35 -9.91 3.20
N MET A 638 4.09 -9.48 3.35
CA MET A 638 3.71 -8.47 4.35
C MET A 638 4.06 -8.94 5.78
N ARG A 639 3.80 -10.21 6.13
CA ARG A 639 4.21 -10.74 7.43
C ARG A 639 5.71 -10.70 7.61
N ASN A 640 6.46 -11.10 6.58
CA ASN A 640 7.91 -11.18 6.66
C ASN A 640 8.56 -9.81 6.82
N ARG A 641 8.14 -8.82 6.01
CA ARG A 641 8.83 -7.52 5.96
C ARG A 641 8.34 -6.53 7.03
N PHE A 642 7.07 -6.63 7.44
CA PHE A 642 6.46 -5.66 8.36
C PHE A 642 6.33 -6.18 9.81
N ALA A 643 6.74 -7.42 10.10
CA ALA A 643 6.60 -8.03 11.44
C ALA A 643 7.11 -7.12 12.55
N ALA A 644 8.35 -6.64 12.46
CA ALA A 644 8.97 -5.80 13.48
C ALA A 644 8.22 -4.47 13.71
N GLN A 645 7.70 -3.88 12.62
CA GLN A 645 6.94 -2.63 12.67
C GLN A 645 5.57 -2.84 13.30
N VAL A 646 4.89 -3.94 12.97
CA VAL A 646 3.57 -4.26 13.52
C VAL A 646 3.67 -4.57 15.01
N THR A 647 4.66 -5.36 15.43
CA THR A 647 4.80 -5.82 16.82
C THR A 647 5.45 -4.79 17.76
N ASP A 648 6.08 -3.73 17.26
CA ASP A 648 6.62 -2.65 18.10
C ASP A 648 5.46 -1.88 18.80
N PRO A 649 5.30 -2.03 20.14
CA PRO A 649 4.24 -1.35 20.88
C PRO A 649 4.56 0.13 21.13
N ALA A 650 5.81 0.57 20.92
CA ALA A 650 6.24 1.95 21.09
C ALA A 650 6.04 2.78 19.81
N SER A 651 5.79 2.14 18.66
CA SER A 651 5.57 2.83 17.39
C SER A 651 4.10 2.74 16.95
N TYR A 652 3.53 3.89 16.61
CA TYR A 652 2.16 4.03 16.11
C TYR A 652 2.10 4.20 14.57
N THR A 653 3.26 4.20 13.92
CA THR A 653 3.48 4.55 12.52
C THR A 653 4.46 3.55 11.89
N LEU A 654 4.70 3.70 10.58
CA LEU A 654 5.62 2.87 9.81
C LEU A 654 6.94 3.59 9.57
N TRP A 655 8.04 2.83 9.56
CA TRP A 655 9.40 3.36 9.54
C TRP A 655 9.84 3.80 8.14
N GLU A 656 10.89 4.61 8.04
CA GLU A 656 11.54 4.99 6.78
C GLU A 656 12.23 3.80 6.13
N LEU A 657 12.97 3.01 6.91
CA LEU A 657 13.69 1.83 6.43
C LEU A 657 13.27 0.59 7.22
N TRP A 658 13.67 -0.59 6.74
CA TRP A 658 13.35 -1.86 7.40
C TRP A 658 13.93 -1.95 8.81
N THR A 659 15.04 -1.26 9.06
CA THR A 659 15.64 -1.10 10.38
C THR A 659 15.28 0.27 10.96
N LYS A 660 14.64 0.30 12.12
CA LYS A 660 14.23 1.54 12.81
C LYS A 660 15.38 2.52 13.06
N ALA A 661 16.61 2.04 13.30
CA ALA A 661 17.77 2.89 13.57
C ALA A 661 18.47 3.45 12.31
N GLU A 662 17.96 3.13 11.12
CA GLU A 662 18.52 3.63 9.86
C GLU A 662 17.72 4.81 9.30
N GLY A 663 16.51 5.06 9.79
CA GLY A 663 15.68 6.19 9.37
C GLY A 663 14.60 6.54 10.40
N THR A 664 13.74 7.51 10.10
CA THR A 664 12.65 7.91 11.00
C THR A 664 11.67 6.77 11.26
N ASP A 665 10.98 6.78 12.40
CA ASP A 665 9.93 5.78 12.69
C ASP A 665 8.53 6.20 12.19
N ASN A 666 8.48 7.23 11.34
CA ASN A 666 7.28 7.73 10.69
C ASN A 666 7.61 8.27 9.28
N HIS A 667 7.44 7.43 8.27
CA HIS A 667 7.67 7.77 6.88
C HIS A 667 6.57 7.25 5.97
N ALA A 668 5.90 8.13 5.24
CA ALA A 668 4.66 7.78 4.55
C ALA A 668 4.87 6.82 3.36
N TRP A 669 6.06 6.79 2.74
CA TRP A 669 6.31 5.88 1.61
C TRP A 669 6.15 4.38 1.91
N ASN A 670 6.02 4.00 3.18
CA ASN A 670 5.96 2.62 3.67
C ASN A 670 4.50 2.16 3.84
N GLY A 671 3.51 2.97 3.42
CA GLY A 671 2.10 2.63 3.53
C GLY A 671 1.56 1.71 2.43
N GLY A 672 2.42 1.08 1.61
CA GLY A 672 2.01 0.13 0.55
C GLY A 672 0.99 -0.95 0.96
N PRO A 673 1.11 -1.59 2.14
CA PRO A 673 0.11 -2.54 2.62
C PRO A 673 -1.30 -1.97 2.74
N LEU A 674 -1.45 -0.68 3.09
CA LEU A 674 -2.76 -0.03 3.18
C LEU A 674 -3.46 -0.06 1.84
N TYR A 675 -2.78 0.38 0.80
CA TYR A 675 -3.32 0.36 -0.56
C TYR A 675 -3.55 -1.07 -1.05
N ALA A 676 -2.59 -1.98 -0.84
CA ALA A 676 -2.72 -3.38 -1.27
C ALA A 676 -3.96 -4.07 -0.66
N LEU A 677 -4.16 -3.91 0.65
CA LEU A 677 -5.31 -4.47 1.36
C LEU A 677 -6.64 -3.84 0.92
N SER A 678 -6.70 -2.52 0.78
CA SER A 678 -7.93 -1.82 0.40
C SER A 678 -8.29 -1.99 -1.09
N ALA A 679 -7.32 -1.88 -1.98
CA ALA A 679 -7.53 -1.90 -3.42
C ALA A 679 -7.64 -3.33 -3.98
N TYR A 680 -6.91 -4.31 -3.41
CA TYR A 680 -6.84 -5.66 -3.96
C TYR A 680 -7.44 -6.73 -3.05
N ALA A 681 -7.09 -6.76 -1.75
CA ALA A 681 -7.66 -7.77 -0.86
C ALA A 681 -9.17 -7.58 -0.70
N ALA A 682 -9.61 -6.35 -0.42
CA ALA A 682 -11.03 -5.96 -0.49
C ALA A 682 -11.52 -5.80 -1.95
N GLY A 683 -10.61 -5.50 -2.89
CA GLY A 683 -10.88 -5.53 -4.32
C GLY A 683 -11.62 -4.32 -4.88
N VAL A 684 -11.64 -3.18 -4.17
CA VAL A 684 -12.41 -1.98 -4.53
C VAL A 684 -11.54 -0.98 -5.29
N ARG A 685 -11.71 -0.83 -6.62
CA ARG A 685 -10.86 0.05 -7.46
C ARG A 685 -11.62 0.76 -8.57
N PRO A 686 -11.33 2.04 -8.85
CA PRO A 686 -11.96 2.75 -9.95
C PRO A 686 -11.49 2.20 -11.30
N THR A 687 -12.40 2.06 -12.24
CA THR A 687 -12.09 1.68 -13.64
C THR A 687 -12.31 2.84 -14.61
N ARG A 688 -12.99 3.91 -14.16
CA ARG A 688 -13.13 5.19 -14.86
C ARG A 688 -12.97 6.37 -13.90
N PRO A 689 -12.57 7.55 -14.41
CA PRO A 689 -12.35 8.74 -13.59
C PRO A 689 -13.51 9.06 -12.64
N GLY A 690 -13.16 9.46 -11.42
CA GLY A 690 -14.09 9.90 -10.39
C GLY A 690 -15.09 8.82 -9.94
N TRP A 691 -14.67 7.54 -10.00
CA TRP A 691 -15.46 6.37 -9.58
C TRP A 691 -16.78 6.18 -10.34
N THR A 692 -16.91 6.76 -11.53
CA THR A 692 -18.11 6.59 -12.38
C THR A 692 -18.36 5.13 -12.70
N THR A 693 -17.30 4.35 -12.93
CA THR A 693 -17.32 2.89 -12.87
C THR A 693 -16.19 2.37 -12.01
N TYR A 694 -16.41 1.24 -11.35
CA TYR A 694 -15.42 0.63 -10.47
C TYR A 694 -15.61 -0.89 -10.37
N ASP A 695 -14.56 -1.58 -9.97
CA ASP A 695 -14.56 -3.01 -9.69
C ASP A 695 -14.66 -3.27 -8.18
N VAL A 696 -15.34 -4.35 -7.81
CA VAL A 696 -15.35 -4.98 -6.48
C VAL A 696 -15.02 -6.46 -6.68
N VAL A 697 -13.73 -6.78 -6.78
CA VAL A 697 -13.24 -8.14 -7.07
C VAL A 697 -12.25 -8.55 -5.96
N PRO A 698 -12.74 -9.10 -4.83
CA PRO A 698 -11.91 -9.33 -3.65
C PRO A 698 -10.94 -10.49 -3.87
N GLN A 699 -9.66 -10.25 -3.63
CA GLN A 699 -8.62 -11.28 -3.59
C GLN A 699 -8.27 -11.60 -2.14
N THR A 700 -9.12 -12.39 -1.48
CA THR A 700 -9.08 -12.49 -0.01
C THR A 700 -7.88 -13.23 0.57
N GLY A 701 -7.06 -13.89 -0.27
CA GLY A 701 -5.96 -14.74 0.19
C GLY A 701 -6.41 -15.65 1.33
N THR A 702 -5.69 -15.72 2.46
CA THR A 702 -6.09 -16.56 3.60
C THR A 702 -7.21 -15.94 4.46
N LEU A 703 -7.59 -14.69 4.24
CA LEU A 703 -8.58 -13.98 5.04
C LEU A 703 -9.98 -14.54 4.81
N THR A 704 -10.65 -14.93 5.90
CA THR A 704 -12.04 -15.40 5.89
C THR A 704 -13.03 -14.28 6.09
N LYS A 705 -12.57 -13.10 6.49
CA LYS A 705 -13.38 -11.90 6.68
C LYS A 705 -12.60 -10.67 6.25
N ILE A 706 -13.26 -9.76 5.54
CA ILE A 706 -12.78 -8.39 5.26
C ILE A 706 -13.97 -7.45 5.38
N ASN A 707 -13.83 -6.33 6.07
CA ASN A 707 -14.70 -5.16 5.93
C ASN A 707 -13.85 -3.95 5.58
N ALA A 708 -14.26 -3.21 4.57
CA ALA A 708 -13.58 -2.01 4.13
C ALA A 708 -14.59 -0.89 3.82
N VAL A 709 -14.18 0.34 4.13
CA VAL A 709 -14.84 1.55 3.65
C VAL A 709 -13.87 2.28 2.74
N THR A 710 -14.29 2.53 1.50
CA THR A 710 -13.54 3.31 0.52
C THR A 710 -14.27 4.64 0.30
N PRO A 711 -13.76 5.75 0.84
CA PRO A 711 -14.34 7.07 0.61
C PRO A 711 -14.12 7.49 -0.85
N THR A 712 -15.14 8.05 -1.49
CA THR A 712 -15.04 8.52 -2.88
C THR A 712 -15.77 9.85 -3.05
N ALA A 713 -15.48 10.55 -4.16
CA ALA A 713 -16.22 11.76 -4.54
C ALA A 713 -17.72 11.53 -4.80
N LYS A 714 -18.16 10.27 -4.95
CA LYS A 714 -19.58 9.90 -5.12
C LYS A 714 -20.26 9.50 -3.81
N GLY A 715 -19.49 9.39 -2.72
CA GLY A 715 -19.91 8.82 -1.43
C GLY A 715 -19.18 7.51 -1.14
N ASP A 716 -19.34 7.01 0.09
CA ASP A 716 -18.61 5.81 0.52
C ASP A 716 -19.07 4.55 -0.20
N ILE A 717 -18.10 3.77 -0.67
CA ILE A 717 -18.30 2.36 -1.02
C ILE A 717 -18.02 1.54 0.23
N ARG A 718 -19.00 0.77 0.70
CA ARG A 718 -18.82 -0.13 1.86
C ARG A 718 -18.81 -1.56 1.38
N PHE A 719 -17.72 -2.27 1.62
CA PHE A 719 -17.53 -3.66 1.23
C PHE A 719 -17.38 -4.53 2.47
N GLY A 720 -18.05 -5.68 2.48
CA GLY A 720 -17.84 -6.72 3.49
C GLY A 720 -17.91 -8.09 2.84
N ILE A 721 -17.00 -8.98 3.20
CA ILE A 721 -17.06 -10.40 2.83
C ILE A 721 -16.77 -11.25 4.05
N THR A 722 -17.54 -12.31 4.24
CA THR A 722 -17.34 -13.33 5.27
C THR A 722 -17.49 -14.71 4.62
N ARG A 723 -16.58 -15.62 4.96
CA ARG A 723 -16.61 -17.02 4.54
C ARG A 723 -16.66 -17.94 5.74
N GLU A 724 -17.66 -18.81 5.75
CA GLU A 724 -17.92 -19.80 6.80
C GLU A 724 -18.06 -21.17 6.13
N GLY A 725 -16.99 -21.98 6.15
CA GLY A 725 -16.94 -23.26 5.45
C GLY A 725 -17.07 -23.09 3.93
N THR A 726 -18.17 -23.60 3.35
CA THR A 726 -18.50 -23.49 1.92
C THR A 726 -19.51 -22.38 1.63
N GLN A 727 -19.86 -21.58 2.65
CA GLN A 727 -20.75 -20.44 2.52
C GLN A 727 -19.95 -19.14 2.47
N VAL A 728 -20.36 -18.24 1.57
CA VAL A 728 -19.78 -16.90 1.45
C VAL A 728 -20.91 -15.90 1.49
N THR A 729 -20.76 -14.82 2.26
CA THR A 729 -21.64 -13.66 2.23
C THR A 729 -20.83 -12.43 1.86
N LEU A 730 -21.24 -11.74 0.80
CA LEU A 730 -20.66 -10.48 0.35
C LEU A 730 -21.72 -9.38 0.46
N ASN A 731 -21.41 -8.31 1.17
CA ASN A 731 -22.23 -7.11 1.30
C ASN A 731 -21.54 -5.93 0.60
N LEU A 732 -22.30 -5.18 -0.18
CA LEU A 732 -21.82 -4.01 -0.89
C LEU A 732 -22.84 -2.87 -0.79
N THR A 733 -22.41 -1.71 -0.31
CA THR A 733 -23.13 -0.44 -0.49
C THR A 733 -22.44 0.34 -1.59
N SER A 734 -23.15 0.58 -2.69
CA SER A 734 -22.70 1.32 -3.87
C SER A 734 -23.37 2.70 -3.93
N PRO A 735 -22.62 3.81 -3.99
CA PRO A 735 -23.16 5.16 -3.97
C PRO A 735 -23.83 5.56 -5.30
N ASN A 736 -24.73 6.55 -5.24
CA ASN A 736 -25.42 7.08 -6.42
C ASN A 736 -24.45 7.61 -7.49
N GLY A 737 -24.84 7.50 -8.76
CA GLY A 737 -24.03 7.98 -9.89
C GLY A 737 -22.82 7.11 -10.22
N THR A 738 -22.80 5.86 -9.75
CA THR A 738 -21.75 4.87 -10.04
C THR A 738 -22.30 3.61 -10.70
N THR A 739 -21.43 2.79 -11.27
CA THR A 739 -21.74 1.43 -11.72
C THR A 739 -20.61 0.50 -11.32
N ALA A 740 -20.92 -0.55 -10.57
CA ALA A 740 -19.91 -1.50 -10.10
C ALA A 740 -19.93 -2.78 -10.95
N ARG A 741 -18.75 -3.34 -11.24
CA ARG A 741 -18.60 -4.76 -11.59
C ARG A 741 -18.13 -5.52 -10.35
N VAL A 742 -18.97 -6.39 -9.82
CA VAL A 742 -18.64 -7.24 -8.67
C VAL A 742 -18.22 -8.64 -9.14
N GLY A 743 -17.10 -9.12 -8.64
CA GLY A 743 -16.69 -10.52 -8.76
C GLY A 743 -17.05 -11.27 -7.49
N VAL A 744 -18.08 -12.12 -7.55
CA VAL A 744 -18.48 -12.97 -6.42
C VAL A 744 -17.58 -14.21 -6.41
N PRO A 745 -16.74 -14.42 -5.38
CA PRO A 745 -15.76 -15.50 -5.39
C PRO A 745 -16.43 -16.86 -5.21
N THR A 746 -16.01 -17.83 -6.02
CA THR A 746 -16.46 -19.23 -5.96
C THR A 746 -15.51 -20.12 -5.18
N TYR A 747 -14.27 -19.66 -4.95
CA TYR A 747 -13.19 -20.41 -4.29
C TYR A 747 -12.97 -21.79 -4.92
N GLY A 748 -13.09 -21.91 -6.24
CA GLY A 748 -12.94 -23.18 -6.96
C GLY A 748 -14.10 -24.17 -6.75
N GLY A 749 -15.25 -23.72 -6.23
CA GLY A 749 -16.45 -24.55 -6.11
C GLY A 749 -16.89 -25.06 -7.48
N SER A 750 -17.16 -26.36 -7.59
CA SER A 750 -17.53 -27.00 -8.87
C SER A 750 -18.97 -26.68 -9.30
N GLN A 751 -19.86 -26.38 -8.35
CA GLN A 751 -21.28 -26.06 -8.56
C GLN A 751 -21.76 -24.97 -7.58
N PRO A 752 -21.19 -23.75 -7.63
CA PRO A 752 -21.58 -22.69 -6.72
C PRO A 752 -22.98 -22.20 -7.08
N VAL A 753 -23.81 -22.01 -6.05
CA VAL A 753 -25.12 -21.37 -6.18
C VAL A 753 -25.01 -19.98 -5.58
N ILE A 754 -25.30 -18.94 -6.38
CA ILE A 754 -25.21 -17.55 -5.96
C ILE A 754 -26.62 -16.97 -5.90
N LYS A 755 -26.94 -16.34 -4.77
CA LYS A 755 -28.16 -15.56 -4.58
C LYS A 755 -27.83 -14.09 -4.40
N ALA A 756 -28.63 -13.20 -4.98
CA ALA A 756 -28.61 -11.76 -4.72
C ALA A 756 -29.93 -11.36 -4.06
N GLY A 757 -29.87 -10.77 -2.87
CA GLY A 757 -31.08 -10.40 -2.11
C GLY A 757 -32.03 -11.58 -1.86
N GLY A 758 -31.48 -12.79 -1.68
CA GLY A 758 -32.25 -14.03 -1.49
C GLY A 758 -32.71 -14.72 -2.78
N THR A 759 -32.62 -14.06 -3.95
CA THR A 759 -33.00 -14.64 -5.25
C THR A 759 -31.81 -15.32 -5.91
N THR A 760 -31.95 -16.57 -6.35
CA THR A 760 -30.88 -17.27 -7.10
C THR A 760 -30.63 -16.58 -8.44
N VAL A 761 -29.39 -16.16 -8.67
CA VAL A 761 -28.93 -15.46 -9.88
C VAL A 761 -27.89 -16.25 -10.68
N PHE A 762 -27.33 -17.31 -10.10
CA PHE A 762 -26.42 -18.23 -10.76
C PHE A 762 -26.50 -19.63 -10.15
N THR A 763 -26.58 -20.66 -10.98
CA THR A 763 -26.52 -22.07 -10.56
C THR A 763 -26.03 -22.93 -11.74
N GLY A 764 -25.39 -24.06 -11.48
CA GLY A 764 -25.07 -25.03 -12.54
C GLY A 764 -24.13 -24.50 -13.63
N GLY A 765 -23.35 -23.45 -13.33
CA GLY A 765 -22.46 -22.82 -14.32
C GLY A 765 -23.13 -21.77 -15.23
N SER A 766 -24.41 -21.48 -15.05
CA SER A 766 -25.18 -20.52 -15.86
C SER A 766 -25.93 -19.50 -15.00
N ALA A 767 -26.16 -18.31 -15.55
CA ALA A 767 -27.01 -17.30 -14.92
C ALA A 767 -28.49 -17.75 -14.90
N THR A 768 -29.22 -17.37 -13.86
CA THR A 768 -30.65 -17.66 -13.70
C THR A 768 -31.48 -16.36 -13.79
N ALA A 769 -32.73 -16.38 -13.31
CA ALA A 769 -33.64 -15.23 -13.36
C ALA A 769 -32.98 -13.89 -12.94
N GLY A 770 -33.40 -12.81 -13.61
CA GLY A 770 -32.84 -11.47 -13.39
C GLY A 770 -33.36 -10.79 -12.12
N VAL A 771 -32.46 -10.11 -11.41
CA VAL A 771 -32.79 -9.16 -10.33
C VAL A 771 -32.68 -7.75 -10.90
N ASN A 772 -33.68 -6.89 -10.67
CA ASN A 772 -33.65 -5.52 -11.19
C ASN A 772 -32.40 -4.77 -10.72
N GLY A 773 -31.67 -4.16 -11.66
CA GLY A 773 -30.43 -3.44 -11.38
C GLY A 773 -29.18 -4.32 -11.29
N LEU A 774 -29.30 -5.63 -11.55
CA LEU A 774 -28.18 -6.58 -11.61
C LEU A 774 -28.13 -7.22 -13.01
N THR A 775 -26.94 -7.35 -13.59
CA THR A 775 -26.74 -7.98 -14.90
C THR A 775 -25.55 -8.92 -14.84
N TYR A 776 -25.71 -10.16 -15.32
CA TYR A 776 -24.62 -11.12 -15.42
C TYR A 776 -23.54 -10.62 -16.38
N ALA A 777 -22.28 -10.68 -15.96
CA ALA A 777 -21.13 -10.13 -16.69
C ALA A 777 -20.02 -11.18 -16.93
N GLY A 778 -20.38 -12.47 -16.95
CA GLY A 778 -19.46 -13.57 -17.22
C GLY A 778 -18.97 -14.29 -15.96
N LYS A 779 -18.05 -15.24 -16.14
CA LYS A 779 -17.36 -15.96 -15.06
C LYS A 779 -15.95 -16.34 -15.51
N ASP A 780 -15.09 -16.59 -14.56
CA ASP A 780 -13.82 -17.30 -14.76
C ASP A 780 -13.71 -18.47 -13.76
N SER A 781 -12.50 -18.98 -13.53
CA SER A 781 -12.24 -20.08 -12.60
C SER A 781 -12.45 -19.70 -11.12
N SER A 782 -12.41 -18.42 -10.79
CA SER A 782 -12.38 -17.90 -9.42
C SER A 782 -13.62 -17.09 -9.06
N TYR A 783 -14.29 -16.47 -10.04
CA TYR A 783 -15.38 -15.53 -9.81
C TYR A 783 -16.55 -15.73 -10.78
N VAL A 784 -17.73 -15.36 -10.30
CA VAL A 784 -18.88 -15.04 -11.14
C VAL A 784 -19.10 -13.53 -11.10
N TYR A 785 -19.14 -12.90 -12.27
CA TYR A 785 -19.19 -11.46 -12.39
C TYR A 785 -20.61 -10.95 -12.62
N PHE A 786 -20.93 -9.83 -11.98
CA PHE A 786 -22.15 -9.08 -12.21
C PHE A 786 -21.87 -7.59 -12.31
N THR A 787 -22.63 -6.88 -13.14
CA THR A 787 -22.73 -5.42 -13.12
C THR A 787 -23.94 -5.01 -12.30
N LEU A 788 -23.80 -4.03 -11.41
CA LEU A 788 -24.87 -3.55 -10.55
C LEU A 788 -25.04 -2.03 -10.54
N ARG A 789 -26.29 -1.59 -10.35
CA ARG A 789 -26.68 -0.20 -10.10
C ARG A 789 -26.38 0.20 -8.65
N PRO A 790 -26.33 1.51 -8.34
CA PRO A 790 -26.22 1.99 -6.96
C PRO A 790 -27.26 1.38 -6.03
N GLY A 791 -26.90 1.20 -4.76
CA GLY A 791 -27.75 0.58 -3.74
C GLY A 791 -27.00 -0.36 -2.81
N ALA A 792 -27.75 -1.00 -1.92
CA ALA A 792 -27.24 -2.04 -1.03
C ALA A 792 -27.50 -3.43 -1.63
N TRP A 793 -26.45 -4.23 -1.72
CA TRP A 793 -26.45 -5.57 -2.31
C TRP A 793 -25.88 -6.58 -1.32
N THR A 794 -26.55 -7.72 -1.21
CA THR A 794 -26.05 -8.89 -0.49
C THR A 794 -26.03 -10.07 -1.45
N PHE A 795 -24.86 -10.65 -1.63
CA PHE A 795 -24.66 -11.91 -2.34
C PHE A 795 -24.38 -13.01 -1.34
N THR A 796 -25.07 -14.15 -1.48
CA THR A 796 -24.74 -15.36 -0.74
C THR A 796 -24.36 -16.47 -1.71
N VAL A 797 -23.26 -17.15 -1.41
CA VAL A 797 -22.78 -18.30 -2.17
C VAL A 797 -22.90 -19.54 -1.29
N SER A 798 -23.48 -20.60 -1.82
CA SER A 798 -23.40 -21.94 -1.23
C SER A 798 -22.70 -22.88 -2.21
N GLY A 799 -21.98 -23.88 -1.68
CA GLY A 799 -21.16 -24.75 -2.52
C GLY A 799 -19.91 -24.03 -3.08
N ALA A 800 -19.49 -22.94 -2.42
CA ALA A 800 -18.17 -22.40 -2.66
C ALA A 800 -17.12 -23.45 -2.27
N GLY A 801 -16.01 -23.48 -2.98
CA GLY A 801 -14.92 -24.39 -2.67
C GLY A 801 -14.22 -24.03 -1.37
N ARG A 802 -13.13 -24.75 -1.09
CA ARG A 802 -12.30 -24.48 0.07
C ARG A 802 -11.18 -23.52 -0.32
N LEU A 803 -10.86 -22.55 0.56
CA LEU A 803 -9.61 -21.79 0.45
C LEU A 803 -8.42 -22.73 0.27
N ASP A 804 -7.31 -22.21 -0.24
CA ASP A 804 -6.00 -22.86 -0.43
C ASP A 804 -5.36 -23.38 0.88
N ASN A 805 -6.13 -24.07 1.73
CA ASN A 805 -5.73 -24.84 2.88
C ASN A 805 -6.71 -26.01 3.08
N LEU A 806 -6.43 -27.13 2.43
CA LEU A 806 -7.09 -28.42 2.55
C LEU A 806 -7.00 -29.01 3.97
N ALA A 807 -6.00 -28.59 4.77
CA ALA A 807 -5.79 -29.02 6.14
C ALA A 807 -6.67 -28.28 7.16
N LEU A 808 -7.32 -27.16 6.82
CA LEU A 808 -8.12 -26.39 7.77
C LEU A 808 -9.24 -27.22 8.42
N GLY A 809 -9.22 -27.28 9.75
CA GLY A 809 -10.17 -28.02 10.59
C GLY A 809 -10.08 -29.54 10.45
N ARG A 810 -9.01 -30.07 9.86
CA ARG A 810 -8.86 -31.51 9.62
C ARG A 810 -8.36 -32.25 10.86
N PRO A 811 -8.70 -33.54 11.00
CA PRO A 811 -8.18 -34.36 12.10
C PRO A 811 -6.66 -34.45 12.05
N VAL A 812 -6.03 -34.29 13.23
CA VAL A 812 -4.57 -34.37 13.38
C VAL A 812 -4.21 -35.56 14.28
N SER A 813 -3.33 -36.42 13.79
CA SER A 813 -2.72 -37.53 14.54
C SER A 813 -1.23 -37.28 14.74
N SER A 814 -0.63 -37.84 15.79
CA SER A 814 0.80 -37.71 16.07
C SER A 814 1.24 -38.86 16.96
N ASN A 815 2.50 -39.30 16.83
CA ASN A 815 3.11 -40.24 17.78
C ASN A 815 3.53 -39.58 19.10
N ASN A 816 3.58 -38.26 19.17
CA ASN A 816 4.04 -37.54 20.35
C ASN A 816 3.40 -36.15 20.41
N SER A 817 2.59 -35.88 21.44
CA SER A 817 1.94 -34.59 21.61
C SER A 817 1.81 -34.26 23.10
N LEU A 818 1.95 -32.99 23.45
CA LEU A 818 1.55 -32.44 24.74
C LEU A 818 0.16 -31.80 24.60
N GLU A 819 -0.83 -32.33 25.32
CA GLU A 819 -2.22 -31.85 25.29
C GLU A 819 -2.53 -31.08 26.58
N ASN A 820 -2.89 -29.80 26.47
CA ASN A 820 -3.34 -28.97 27.60
C ASN A 820 -4.17 -27.77 27.12
N GLY A 821 -4.47 -26.82 28.02
CA GLY A 821 -5.26 -25.63 27.67
C GLY A 821 -4.63 -24.71 26.60
N SER A 822 -3.32 -24.82 26.36
CA SER A 822 -2.56 -24.00 25.39
C SER A 822 -2.07 -24.76 24.16
N TRP A 823 -1.86 -26.08 24.25
CA TRP A 823 -1.33 -26.91 23.18
C TRP A 823 -2.23 -28.11 22.87
N GLY A 824 -2.27 -28.53 21.62
CA GLY A 824 -2.90 -29.80 21.26
C GLY A 824 -2.88 -30.10 19.77
N ARG A 825 -3.06 -31.37 19.41
CA ARG A 825 -3.02 -31.83 18.00
C ARG A 825 -3.97 -31.06 17.08
N ASN A 826 -5.22 -30.91 17.49
CA ASN A 826 -6.26 -30.25 16.68
C ASN A 826 -6.01 -28.74 16.48
N ARG A 827 -5.03 -28.17 17.18
CA ARG A 827 -4.64 -26.76 17.04
C ARG A 827 -3.59 -26.55 15.96
N LEU A 828 -3.00 -27.61 15.40
CA LEU A 828 -2.11 -27.49 14.25
C LEU A 828 -2.86 -27.05 12.98
N THR A 829 -4.17 -27.28 12.94
CA THR A 829 -5.02 -27.05 11.78
C THR A 829 -6.25 -26.20 12.12
N ASP A 830 -6.19 -25.41 13.19
CA ASP A 830 -7.35 -24.64 13.66
C ASP A 830 -7.50 -23.28 12.96
N GLY A 831 -6.56 -22.94 12.07
CA GLY A 831 -6.52 -21.70 11.33
C GLY A 831 -5.87 -20.55 12.10
N LYS A 832 -5.25 -20.81 13.25
CA LYS A 832 -4.47 -19.81 14.00
C LYS A 832 -3.01 -19.83 13.54
N LEU A 833 -2.72 -18.95 12.59
CA LEU A 833 -1.40 -18.82 11.98
C LEU A 833 -0.29 -18.31 12.92
N THR A 834 -0.65 -17.89 14.13
CA THR A 834 0.26 -17.42 15.18
C THR A 834 -0.12 -18.04 16.52
N SER A 835 0.86 -18.23 17.40
CA SER A 835 0.65 -18.78 18.74
C SER A 835 -0.05 -17.74 19.63
N VAL A 836 -1.29 -18.01 20.03
CA VAL A 836 -2.08 -17.12 20.89
C VAL A 836 -2.43 -17.76 22.23
N THR A 837 -2.78 -16.95 23.24
CA THR A 837 -3.21 -17.45 24.55
C THR A 837 -4.40 -18.40 24.40
N GLY A 838 -4.27 -19.62 24.93
CA GLY A 838 -5.31 -20.63 24.83
C GLY A 838 -5.40 -21.34 23.47
N ALA A 839 -4.50 -21.03 22.50
CA ALA A 839 -4.32 -21.74 21.23
C ALA A 839 -2.92 -21.46 20.65
N ARG A 840 -1.87 -22.07 21.22
CA ARG A 840 -0.47 -21.86 20.80
C ARG A 840 -0.05 -22.69 19.58
N GLY A 841 -0.85 -23.68 19.21
CA GLY A 841 -0.61 -24.62 18.12
C GLY A 841 -0.32 -26.04 18.62
N TYR A 842 0.56 -26.75 17.93
CA TYR A 842 1.03 -28.09 18.28
C TYR A 842 2.41 -28.06 18.93
N THR A 843 2.60 -28.90 19.95
CA THR A 843 3.91 -29.18 20.51
C THR A 843 4.04 -30.65 20.87
N SER A 844 5.23 -31.23 20.66
CA SER A 844 5.59 -32.52 21.23
C SER A 844 5.85 -32.42 22.75
N ASN A 845 5.93 -33.57 23.41
CA ASN A 845 6.58 -33.70 24.71
C ASN A 845 8.08 -33.32 24.61
N GLU A 846 8.72 -33.13 25.75
CA GLU A 846 10.11 -32.68 25.82
C GLU A 846 11.11 -33.80 25.51
N PHE A 847 12.21 -33.43 24.87
CA PHE A 847 13.37 -34.25 24.60
C PHE A 847 14.62 -33.60 25.19
N THR A 848 15.58 -34.44 25.61
CA THR A 848 16.87 -34.01 26.17
C THR A 848 17.93 -33.71 25.10
N SER A 849 17.65 -34.06 23.84
CA SER A 849 18.53 -33.84 22.68
C SER A 849 17.72 -33.30 21.50
N ALA A 850 18.37 -32.47 20.67
CA ALA A 850 17.81 -32.05 19.38
C ALA A 850 17.73 -33.21 18.39
N ASP A 851 18.68 -34.16 18.45
CA ASP A 851 18.70 -35.33 17.58
C ASP A 851 17.69 -36.36 18.08
N VAL A 852 16.65 -36.56 17.27
CA VAL A 852 15.59 -37.55 17.49
C VAL A 852 15.53 -38.54 16.32
N GLY A 853 16.60 -38.69 15.55
CA GLY A 853 16.63 -39.54 14.34
C GLY A 853 16.33 -41.01 14.61
N ALA A 854 16.71 -41.51 15.80
CA ALA A 854 16.39 -42.87 16.23
C ALA A 854 14.89 -43.08 16.50
N ASN A 855 14.17 -42.03 16.95
CA ASN A 855 12.74 -42.06 17.23
C ASN A 855 12.08 -40.76 16.74
N PRO A 856 11.87 -40.60 15.42
CA PRO A 856 11.41 -39.35 14.84
C PRO A 856 10.06 -38.91 15.39
N VAL A 857 9.90 -37.61 15.60
CA VAL A 857 8.60 -37.01 15.98
C VAL A 857 7.81 -36.75 14.70
N TRP A 858 6.57 -37.22 14.61
CA TRP A 858 5.72 -36.94 13.48
C TRP A 858 4.34 -36.44 13.88
N VAL A 859 3.80 -35.58 13.02
CA VAL A 859 2.42 -35.12 13.04
C VAL A 859 1.81 -35.28 11.66
N GLU A 860 0.55 -35.68 11.62
CA GLU A 860 -0.15 -36.06 10.40
C GLU A 860 -1.56 -35.48 10.37
N ILE A 861 -1.99 -35.09 9.18
CA ILE A 861 -3.28 -34.49 8.91
C ILE A 861 -4.05 -35.38 7.94
N ASP A 862 -5.29 -35.73 8.29
CA ASP A 862 -6.23 -36.42 7.40
C ASP A 862 -7.05 -35.39 6.60
N LEU A 863 -6.71 -35.19 5.33
CA LEU A 863 -7.44 -34.37 4.36
C LEU A 863 -8.82 -34.95 4.02
N GLY A 864 -9.22 -36.09 4.60
CA GLY A 864 -10.54 -36.70 4.56
C GLY A 864 -10.95 -37.31 3.22
N ALA A 865 -10.23 -37.03 2.14
CA ALA A 865 -10.35 -37.65 0.84
C ALA A 865 -9.04 -37.48 0.08
N ASP A 866 -8.78 -38.38 -0.86
CA ASP A 866 -7.70 -38.23 -1.82
C ASP A 866 -7.86 -36.92 -2.59
N THR A 867 -6.86 -36.06 -2.42
CA THR A 867 -6.81 -34.72 -3.03
C THR A 867 -5.43 -34.51 -3.62
N ASP A 868 -5.36 -33.87 -4.79
CA ASP A 868 -4.08 -33.48 -5.37
C ASP A 868 -3.50 -32.31 -4.57
N ILE A 869 -2.25 -32.46 -4.13
CA ILE A 869 -1.50 -31.48 -3.35
C ILE A 869 -0.06 -31.36 -3.86
N ASP A 870 0.52 -30.16 -3.84
CA ASP A 870 1.88 -29.90 -4.33
C ASP A 870 2.71 -28.99 -3.39
N ALA A 871 2.19 -28.66 -2.21
CA ALA A 871 2.96 -27.97 -1.19
C ALA A 871 2.40 -28.19 0.23
N VAL A 872 3.20 -27.86 1.23
CA VAL A 872 2.83 -27.72 2.65
C VAL A 872 3.43 -26.42 3.17
N ARG A 873 2.71 -25.67 4.02
CA ARG A 873 3.28 -24.52 4.73
C ARG A 873 3.32 -24.78 6.24
N LEU A 874 4.46 -24.48 6.87
CA LEU A 874 4.68 -24.59 8.31
C LEU A 874 4.73 -23.18 8.91
N PHE A 875 3.84 -22.89 9.85
CA PHE A 875 3.81 -21.63 10.60
C PHE A 875 4.57 -21.82 11.92
N PRO A 876 5.66 -21.06 12.15
CA PRO A 876 6.45 -21.20 13.37
C PRO A 876 5.70 -20.74 14.62
N ARG A 877 6.16 -21.20 15.79
CA ARG A 877 5.72 -20.68 17.09
C ARG A 877 6.09 -19.20 17.24
N THR A 878 5.18 -18.37 17.75
CA THR A 878 5.38 -16.90 17.81
C THR A 878 5.23 -16.26 19.21
N ASP A 879 4.83 -17.00 20.24
CA ASP A 879 4.58 -16.44 21.58
C ASP A 879 5.85 -16.25 22.43
N THR A 880 6.92 -17.00 22.13
CA THR A 880 8.18 -16.98 22.86
C THR A 880 9.35 -17.20 21.89
N PRO A 881 10.47 -16.45 22.01
CA PRO A 881 11.66 -16.67 21.20
C PRO A 881 12.41 -17.95 21.58
N ALA A 882 13.30 -18.43 20.72
CA ALA A 882 14.26 -19.48 21.05
C ALA A 882 15.33 -18.98 22.03
N ALA A 883 15.96 -19.90 22.76
CA ALA A 883 17.13 -19.65 23.58
C ALA A 883 18.28 -19.12 22.68
N GLY A 884 18.66 -17.85 22.86
CA GLY A 884 19.63 -17.17 21.99
C GLY A 884 19.03 -16.40 20.81
N GLY A 885 17.70 -16.30 20.72
CA GLY A 885 16.99 -15.58 19.64
C GLY A 885 16.40 -16.51 18.57
N GLY A 886 15.48 -15.99 17.76
CA GLY A 886 14.77 -16.72 16.70
C GLY A 886 13.51 -17.47 17.18
N THR A 887 13.04 -18.45 16.40
CA THR A 887 11.88 -19.30 16.69
C THR A 887 12.26 -20.50 17.54
N ALA A 888 11.51 -20.71 18.62
CA ALA A 888 11.57 -21.91 19.43
C ALA A 888 10.96 -23.14 18.73
N GLY A 889 11.68 -24.26 18.76
CA GLY A 889 11.14 -25.59 18.44
C GLY A 889 10.78 -25.88 16.98
N PHE A 890 11.18 -25.04 16.03
CA PHE A 890 10.98 -25.30 14.60
C PHE A 890 11.89 -26.45 14.10
N PRO A 891 11.41 -27.41 13.30
CA PRO A 891 12.23 -28.56 12.93
C PRO A 891 13.43 -28.15 12.05
N VAL A 892 14.60 -28.78 12.29
CA VAL A 892 15.86 -28.51 11.57
C VAL A 892 16.08 -29.53 10.46
N ASP A 893 15.91 -30.81 10.77
CA ASP A 893 15.95 -31.91 9.80
C ASP A 893 14.62 -32.63 9.83
N PHE A 894 13.94 -32.72 8.70
CA PHE A 894 12.62 -33.34 8.61
C PHE A 894 12.26 -33.77 7.19
N THR A 895 11.23 -34.60 7.09
CA THR A 895 10.60 -35.00 5.83
C THR A 895 9.13 -34.63 5.83
N LEU A 896 8.63 -34.26 4.66
CA LEU A 896 7.22 -34.21 4.34
C LEU A 896 6.87 -35.48 3.58
N GLN A 897 5.83 -36.15 4.07
CA GLN A 897 5.39 -37.43 3.55
C GLN A 897 3.90 -37.42 3.27
N THR A 898 3.47 -38.22 2.30
CA THR A 898 2.07 -38.32 1.90
C THR A 898 1.63 -39.77 1.78
N ARG A 899 0.33 -40.01 1.96
CA ARG A 899 -0.30 -41.32 1.77
C ARG A 899 -1.72 -41.17 1.22
N ALA A 900 -2.03 -41.87 0.13
CA ALA A 900 -3.38 -41.96 -0.43
C ALA A 900 -4.29 -42.87 0.41
N ASP A 901 -5.59 -42.79 0.21
CA ASP A 901 -6.55 -43.66 0.88
C ASP A 901 -6.33 -45.13 0.48
N GLY A 902 -6.36 -46.05 1.44
CA GLY A 902 -6.08 -47.48 1.24
C GLY A 902 -4.60 -47.86 1.00
N ALA A 903 -3.67 -46.90 0.92
CA ALA A 903 -2.24 -47.19 0.84
C ALA A 903 -1.67 -47.54 2.23
N ASN A 904 -0.73 -48.49 2.29
CA ASN A 904 -0.12 -48.96 3.55
C ASN A 904 1.21 -48.26 3.90
N THR A 905 1.80 -47.51 2.97
CA THR A 905 3.11 -46.88 3.13
C THR A 905 3.06 -45.38 2.83
N TYR A 906 3.91 -44.61 3.52
CA TYR A 906 4.11 -43.19 3.26
C TYR A 906 5.18 -43.00 2.19
N MET A 907 4.94 -42.07 1.27
CA MET A 907 5.92 -41.59 0.30
C MET A 907 6.53 -40.29 0.82
N THR A 908 7.87 -40.18 0.84
CA THR A 908 8.52 -38.88 1.11
C THR A 908 8.43 -38.00 -0.13
N VAL A 909 7.77 -36.86 -0.02
CA VAL A 909 7.60 -35.88 -1.11
C VAL A 909 8.60 -34.73 -1.02
N ARG A 910 9.15 -34.47 0.17
CA ARG A 910 10.26 -33.53 0.37
C ARG A 910 11.09 -33.91 1.59
N ALA A 911 12.41 -33.77 1.48
CA ALA A 911 13.34 -33.84 2.59
C ALA A 911 14.00 -32.47 2.78
N VAL A 912 14.18 -32.05 4.03
CA VAL A 912 14.79 -30.79 4.42
C VAL A 912 15.85 -31.09 5.47
N THR A 913 17.03 -30.54 5.27
CA THR A 913 18.21 -30.73 6.13
C THR A 913 18.84 -29.39 6.43
N ALA A 914 19.26 -29.18 7.67
CA ALA A 914 19.84 -27.94 8.15
C ALA A 914 18.97 -26.71 7.88
N GLU A 915 17.65 -26.84 8.11
CA GLU A 915 16.71 -25.72 7.98
C GLU A 915 17.16 -24.56 8.89
N PRO A 916 17.41 -23.36 8.32
CA PRO A 916 17.72 -22.19 9.10
C PRO A 916 16.57 -21.85 10.06
N ASN A 917 16.90 -21.24 11.20
CA ASN A 917 15.85 -20.78 12.10
C ASN A 917 14.94 -19.77 11.36
N PRO A 918 13.61 -20.00 11.31
CA PRO A 918 12.73 -19.17 10.49
C PRO A 918 12.44 -17.79 11.10
N ASN A 919 12.90 -17.48 12.31
CA ASN A 919 12.71 -16.16 12.96
C ASN A 919 11.25 -15.66 12.99
N GLY A 920 10.30 -16.57 13.12
CA GLY A 920 8.86 -16.31 13.17
C GLY A 920 8.16 -16.30 11.80
N LEU A 921 8.91 -16.51 10.71
CA LEU A 921 8.42 -16.46 9.34
C LEU A 921 7.85 -17.80 8.87
N VAL A 922 6.70 -17.78 8.21
CA VAL A 922 6.11 -18.98 7.59
C VAL A 922 7.06 -19.59 6.56
N GLN A 923 7.18 -20.92 6.55
CA GLN A 923 7.99 -21.64 5.58
C GLN A 923 7.10 -22.47 4.66
N THR A 924 7.20 -22.24 3.35
CA THR A 924 6.46 -23.00 2.34
C THR A 924 7.36 -24.02 1.65
N TYR A 925 6.94 -25.27 1.67
CA TYR A 925 7.65 -26.40 1.11
C TYR A 925 6.85 -27.00 -0.05
N GLY A 926 7.14 -26.53 -1.26
CA GLY A 926 6.63 -27.14 -2.49
C GLY A 926 7.26 -28.50 -2.77
N PHE A 927 6.49 -29.36 -3.44
CA PHE A 927 6.89 -30.67 -3.95
C PHE A 927 6.05 -31.01 -5.19
N ARG A 928 6.34 -32.15 -5.81
CA ARG A 928 5.63 -32.60 -7.00
C ARG A 928 4.17 -32.95 -6.66
N THR A 929 3.22 -32.55 -7.50
CA THR A 929 1.79 -32.86 -7.29
C THR A 929 1.58 -34.35 -7.05
N THR A 930 1.02 -34.68 -5.90
CA THR A 930 0.67 -36.03 -5.50
C THR A 930 -0.77 -36.06 -5.04
N THR A 931 -1.49 -37.12 -5.39
CA THR A 931 -2.78 -37.42 -4.77
C THR A 931 -2.52 -37.98 -3.38
N ALA A 932 -3.10 -37.37 -2.36
CA ALA A 932 -2.93 -37.81 -0.99
C ALA A 932 -4.18 -37.53 -0.15
N ARG A 933 -4.46 -38.41 0.80
CA ARG A 933 -5.40 -38.18 1.88
C ARG A 933 -4.68 -37.76 3.16
N HIS A 934 -3.51 -38.35 3.45
CA HIS A 934 -2.73 -38.03 4.64
C HIS A 934 -1.47 -37.26 4.28
N VAL A 935 -1.20 -36.20 5.04
CA VAL A 935 0.04 -35.41 4.96
C VAL A 935 0.74 -35.48 6.31
N ARG A 936 2.01 -35.87 6.32
CA ARG A 936 2.81 -36.06 7.53
C ARG A 936 4.08 -35.23 7.49
N LEU A 937 4.32 -34.47 8.55
CA LEU A 937 5.62 -33.89 8.87
C LEU A 937 6.33 -34.82 9.85
N GLN A 938 7.53 -35.29 9.51
CA GLN A 938 8.35 -36.15 10.36
C GLN A 938 9.72 -35.53 10.58
N ALA A 939 9.98 -35.07 11.81
CA ALA A 939 11.23 -34.44 12.22
C ALA A 939 12.21 -35.46 12.82
N THR A 940 13.45 -35.42 12.34
CA THR A 940 14.59 -36.19 12.85
C THR A 940 15.56 -35.32 13.66
N ARG A 941 15.50 -33.99 13.49
CA ARG A 941 16.22 -33.04 14.33
C ARG A 941 15.34 -31.86 14.70
N LEU A 942 15.20 -31.61 16.00
CA LEU A 942 14.38 -30.55 16.58
C LEU A 942 15.16 -29.22 16.64
N GLY A 943 14.41 -28.11 16.63
CA GLY A 943 14.97 -26.76 16.73
C GLY A 943 15.40 -26.36 18.13
N THR A 944 15.98 -25.17 18.19
CA THR A 944 16.43 -24.54 19.43
C THR A 944 15.29 -24.46 20.46
N PRO A 945 15.53 -24.82 21.73
CA PRO A 945 14.54 -24.72 22.80
C PRO A 945 13.97 -23.31 22.97
N ALA A 946 12.79 -23.21 23.57
CA ALA A 946 12.22 -21.91 23.90
C ALA A 946 13.02 -21.20 24.99
N ALA A 947 13.03 -19.87 24.99
CA ALA A 947 13.77 -19.07 25.97
C ALA A 947 13.27 -19.28 27.42
N ASP A 948 12.02 -19.69 27.60
CA ASP A 948 11.41 -20.07 28.89
C ASP A 948 11.65 -21.54 29.27
N GLU A 949 12.21 -22.36 28.37
CA GLU A 949 12.47 -23.79 28.54
C GLU A 949 13.83 -24.19 27.89
N THR A 950 14.92 -23.50 28.22
CA THR A 950 16.20 -23.55 27.48
C THR A 950 16.87 -24.92 27.37
N SER A 951 16.48 -25.89 28.19
CA SER A 951 17.01 -27.26 28.19
C SER A 951 16.11 -28.30 27.51
N LYS A 952 14.98 -27.90 26.95
CA LYS A 952 13.94 -28.82 26.43
C LYS A 952 13.75 -28.68 24.94
N TYR A 953 14.09 -29.71 24.19
CA TYR A 953 13.86 -29.77 22.74
C TYR A 953 12.44 -30.26 22.45
N ARG A 954 11.73 -29.58 21.54
CA ARG A 954 10.35 -29.92 21.14
C ARG A 954 10.16 -29.63 19.64
N LEU A 955 9.26 -30.37 18.99
CA LEU A 955 8.68 -29.94 17.71
C LEU A 955 7.51 -29.00 18.01
N GLN A 956 7.59 -27.74 17.58
CA GLN A 956 6.57 -26.73 17.86
C GLN A 956 6.20 -25.96 16.59
N LEU A 957 4.91 -25.87 16.32
CA LEU A 957 4.34 -25.12 15.20
C LEU A 957 3.06 -24.43 15.65
N ALA A 958 2.83 -23.19 15.18
CA ALA A 958 1.55 -22.53 15.34
C ALA A 958 0.48 -23.21 14.46
N GLU A 959 0.80 -23.48 13.19
CA GLU A 959 -0.14 -24.06 12.21
C GLU A 959 0.62 -24.85 11.12
N LEU A 960 -0.04 -25.83 10.47
CA LEU A 960 0.36 -26.44 9.21
C LEU A 960 -0.78 -26.35 8.21
N THR A 961 -0.49 -25.80 7.02
CA THR A 961 -1.49 -25.65 5.94
C THR A 961 -1.11 -26.45 4.69
N VAL A 962 -2.11 -26.91 3.94
CA VAL A 962 -1.92 -27.70 2.70
C VAL A 962 -2.69 -27.05 1.55
N PRO A 963 -2.08 -26.28 0.65
CA PRO A 963 -2.78 -25.71 -0.49
C PRO A 963 -3.30 -26.76 -1.49
N THR A 964 -4.26 -26.36 -2.32
CA THR A 964 -4.77 -27.12 -3.48
C THR A 964 -3.71 -27.20 -4.58
N ALA A 965 -3.59 -28.37 -5.24
CA ALA A 965 -2.62 -28.54 -6.34
C ALA A 965 -3.02 -27.80 -7.63
N ALA A 966 -2.00 -27.39 -8.39
CA ALA A 966 -2.16 -26.61 -9.62
C ALA A 966 -2.10 -27.42 -10.94
N THR A 967 -2.10 -28.76 -10.97
CA THR A 967 -1.94 -29.60 -12.21
C THR A 967 -2.56 -31.01 -12.06
N SER A 968 -3.28 -31.56 -13.06
CA SER A 968 -3.91 -32.92 -13.03
C SER A 968 -3.80 -33.72 -14.35
N VAL A 969 -4.04 -35.05 -14.37
CA VAL A 969 -3.94 -35.93 -15.57
C VAL A 969 -5.17 -36.82 -15.78
N THR A 970 -5.70 -36.90 -17.00
CA THR A 970 -6.83 -37.77 -17.41
C THR A 970 -6.51 -38.59 -18.66
N SER A 971 -7.24 -39.69 -18.90
CA SER A 971 -7.07 -40.58 -20.08
C SER A 971 -8.40 -41.27 -20.40
N ASN A 972 -8.67 -41.65 -21.66
CA ASN A 972 -9.88 -42.42 -22.01
C ASN A 972 -9.78 -43.91 -21.70
N CYS A 973 -8.57 -44.47 -21.70
CA CYS A 973 -8.37 -45.89 -21.48
C CYS A 973 -6.97 -46.12 -20.91
N THR A 974 -6.93 -46.56 -19.66
CA THR A 974 -5.71 -46.73 -18.85
C THR A 974 -5.79 -48.06 -18.12
N LEU A 975 -4.66 -48.76 -17.99
CA LEU A 975 -4.52 -49.90 -17.10
C LEU A 975 -3.83 -49.41 -15.82
N GLU A 976 -4.53 -49.51 -14.69
CA GLU A 976 -4.03 -49.06 -13.38
C GLU A 976 -3.68 -50.30 -12.54
N ASN A 977 -2.42 -50.40 -12.11
CA ASN A 977 -1.97 -51.46 -11.20
C ASN A 977 -0.65 -51.06 -10.50
N GLY A 978 0.02 -51.99 -9.84
CA GLY A 978 1.27 -51.72 -9.12
C GLY A 978 2.40 -51.14 -10.00
N ASP A 979 2.41 -51.47 -11.29
CA ASP A 979 3.43 -51.02 -12.24
C ASP A 979 3.02 -49.77 -13.05
N TRP A 980 1.73 -49.63 -13.34
CA TRP A 980 1.19 -48.67 -14.32
C TRP A 980 0.17 -47.71 -13.72
N GLY A 981 0.14 -46.46 -14.21
CA GLY A 981 -0.96 -45.55 -13.90
C GLY A 981 -0.92 -44.22 -14.65
N LYS A 982 -2.09 -43.59 -14.82
CA LYS A 982 -2.24 -42.38 -15.64
C LYS A 982 -1.46 -41.17 -15.15
N THR A 983 -1.31 -40.96 -13.84
CA THR A 983 -0.54 -39.83 -13.29
C THR A 983 0.97 -40.03 -13.36
N ARG A 984 1.42 -41.25 -13.70
CA ARG A 984 2.85 -41.58 -13.78
C ARG A 984 3.56 -40.94 -14.97
N VAL A 985 2.82 -40.46 -15.98
CA VAL A 985 3.43 -39.67 -17.06
C VAL A 985 3.94 -38.31 -16.63
N LEU A 986 3.63 -37.85 -15.42
CA LEU A 986 4.19 -36.63 -14.88
C LEU A 986 5.09 -36.95 -13.69
N ASP A 987 5.63 -38.18 -13.63
CA ASP A 987 6.37 -38.71 -12.50
C ASP A 987 7.84 -38.41 -12.33
N GLY A 988 8.40 -37.80 -13.36
CA GLY A 988 9.82 -37.51 -13.43
C GLY A 988 10.66 -38.77 -13.67
N THR A 989 10.07 -39.97 -13.61
CA THR A 989 10.73 -41.22 -13.94
C THR A 989 10.78 -41.35 -15.45
N THR A 990 11.89 -40.91 -16.03
CA THR A 990 12.09 -40.93 -17.48
C THR A 990 12.45 -42.32 -18.03
N VAL A 991 12.45 -43.35 -17.18
CA VAL A 991 12.83 -44.73 -17.49
C VAL A 991 11.81 -45.67 -16.86
N GLY A 992 11.39 -46.72 -17.57
CA GLY A 992 10.50 -47.73 -17.01
C GLY A 992 11.26 -48.59 -15.99
N VAL A 993 10.71 -48.76 -14.79
CA VAL A 993 11.22 -49.69 -13.76
C VAL A 993 10.06 -50.44 -13.10
N ALA A 994 10.32 -51.60 -12.50
CA ALA A 994 9.30 -52.33 -11.75
C ALA A 994 8.71 -51.43 -10.63
N GLY A 995 7.38 -51.40 -10.52
CA GLY A 995 6.64 -50.51 -9.63
C GLY A 995 6.47 -49.06 -10.15
N ALA A 996 7.08 -48.70 -11.28
CA ALA A 996 6.96 -47.39 -11.94
C ALA A 996 7.31 -47.48 -13.43
N LYS A 997 6.51 -48.24 -14.20
CA LYS A 997 6.71 -48.41 -15.65
C LYS A 997 6.19 -47.23 -16.48
N GLY A 998 5.39 -46.35 -15.86
CA GLY A 998 4.79 -45.16 -16.46
C GLY A 998 3.30 -45.34 -16.74
N PHE A 999 2.84 -44.85 -17.88
CA PHE A 999 1.48 -45.03 -18.37
C PHE A 999 1.38 -46.16 -19.38
N THR A 1000 0.30 -46.92 -19.28
CA THR A 1000 -0.14 -47.82 -20.35
C THR A 1000 -1.64 -47.74 -20.55
N SER A 1001 -2.07 -47.80 -21.81
CA SER A 1001 -3.48 -48.04 -22.14
C SER A 1001 -3.89 -49.48 -21.84
N ILE A 1002 -5.20 -49.75 -21.94
CA ILE A 1002 -5.72 -51.12 -22.06
C ILE A 1002 -5.29 -51.78 -23.37
N ASP A 1003 -5.62 -53.06 -23.55
CA ASP A 1003 -5.25 -53.87 -24.71
C ASP A 1003 -6.09 -53.55 -25.95
N PHE A 1004 -5.43 -53.50 -27.11
CA PHE A 1004 -6.07 -53.35 -28.41
C PHE A 1004 -5.72 -54.52 -29.34
N SER A 1005 -6.69 -54.96 -30.14
CA SER A 1005 -6.54 -56.06 -31.11
C SER A 1005 -5.82 -55.63 -32.40
N SER A 1006 -5.77 -54.33 -32.68
CA SER A 1006 -5.15 -53.72 -33.87
C SER A 1006 -4.17 -52.62 -33.47
N ALA A 1007 -3.13 -52.40 -34.29
CA ALA A 1007 -2.26 -51.23 -34.14
C ALA A 1007 -2.96 -49.96 -34.63
N ASP A 1008 -3.82 -50.11 -35.65
CA ASP A 1008 -4.65 -49.02 -36.13
C ASP A 1008 -5.86 -48.86 -35.19
N VAL A 1009 -5.88 -47.72 -34.50
CA VAL A 1009 -6.91 -47.32 -33.54
C VAL A 1009 -7.54 -45.99 -33.99
N GLY A 1010 -7.53 -45.68 -35.29
CA GLY A 1010 -8.05 -44.43 -35.84
C GLY A 1010 -9.54 -44.18 -35.53
N ASP A 1011 -10.35 -45.24 -35.52
CA ASP A 1011 -11.80 -45.16 -35.23
C ASP A 1011 -12.08 -44.90 -33.75
N THR A 1012 -11.17 -45.32 -32.86
CA THR A 1012 -11.24 -45.12 -31.40
C THR A 1012 -9.87 -44.72 -30.83
N PRO A 1013 -9.40 -43.48 -31.07
CA PRO A 1013 -8.06 -43.05 -30.71
C PRO A 1013 -7.78 -43.14 -29.20
N VAL A 1014 -6.58 -43.60 -28.85
CA VAL A 1014 -6.12 -43.65 -27.46
C VAL A 1014 -5.56 -42.27 -27.08
N TRP A 1015 -5.98 -41.71 -25.95
CA TRP A 1015 -5.46 -40.41 -25.51
C TRP A 1015 -5.14 -40.34 -24.02
N ILE A 1016 -4.18 -39.46 -23.74
CA ILE A 1016 -3.83 -38.99 -22.40
C ILE A 1016 -3.75 -37.46 -22.42
N GLU A 1017 -4.24 -36.84 -21.36
CA GLU A 1017 -4.41 -35.40 -21.22
C GLU A 1017 -3.86 -34.89 -19.90
N VAL A 1018 -3.10 -33.81 -19.98
CA VAL A 1018 -2.59 -33.08 -18.83
C VAL A 1018 -3.33 -31.75 -18.72
N ASP A 1019 -3.98 -31.51 -17.58
CA ASP A 1019 -4.52 -30.21 -17.19
C ASP A 1019 -3.41 -29.41 -16.47
N LEU A 1020 -2.95 -28.36 -17.13
CA LEU A 1020 -1.93 -27.45 -16.64
C LEU A 1020 -2.47 -26.45 -15.58
N GLY A 1021 -3.73 -26.58 -15.16
CA GLY A 1021 -4.40 -25.78 -14.13
C GLY A 1021 -4.88 -24.41 -14.58
N ALA A 1022 -4.30 -23.86 -15.65
CA ALA A 1022 -4.68 -22.61 -16.30
C ALA A 1022 -4.16 -22.62 -17.75
N ASP A 1023 -4.62 -21.70 -18.60
CA ASP A 1023 -4.09 -21.56 -19.96
C ASP A 1023 -2.60 -21.24 -19.96
N ARG A 1024 -1.79 -22.08 -20.61
CA ARG A 1024 -0.34 -21.89 -20.74
C ARG A 1024 0.08 -21.89 -22.19
N ALA A 1025 1.10 -21.09 -22.51
CA ALA A 1025 1.86 -21.29 -23.74
C ALA A 1025 2.65 -22.59 -23.61
N ILE A 1026 2.62 -23.41 -24.67
CA ILE A 1026 3.29 -24.71 -24.70
C ILE A 1026 4.22 -24.71 -25.92
N GLY A 1027 5.52 -24.62 -25.67
CA GLY A 1027 6.54 -24.58 -26.71
C GLY A 1027 6.93 -25.96 -27.21
N SER A 1028 6.86 -26.98 -26.35
CA SER A 1028 7.14 -28.36 -26.76
C SER A 1028 6.53 -29.41 -25.83
N VAL A 1029 6.31 -30.60 -26.36
CA VAL A 1029 5.97 -31.80 -25.59
C VAL A 1029 7.06 -32.84 -25.83
N THR A 1030 7.64 -33.37 -24.76
CA THR A 1030 8.61 -34.47 -24.82
C THR A 1030 7.95 -35.74 -24.33
N LEU A 1031 7.96 -36.78 -25.15
CA LEU A 1031 7.49 -38.12 -24.81
C LEU A 1031 8.69 -39.00 -24.49
N HIS A 1032 8.76 -39.49 -23.26
CA HIS A 1032 9.77 -40.45 -22.82
C HIS A 1032 9.25 -41.87 -23.05
N PRO A 1033 9.95 -42.68 -23.87
CA PRO A 1033 9.58 -44.07 -24.08
C PRO A 1033 9.75 -44.90 -22.81
N ARG A 1034 8.96 -45.97 -22.66
CA ARG A 1034 9.27 -46.99 -21.63
C ARG A 1034 10.59 -47.68 -21.96
N THR A 1035 11.35 -48.09 -20.95
CA THR A 1035 12.71 -48.65 -21.13
C THR A 1035 12.93 -49.95 -20.37
N ASP A 1036 11.93 -50.47 -19.66
CA ASP A 1036 12.02 -51.69 -18.87
C ASP A 1036 12.01 -52.97 -19.72
N THR A 1037 11.47 -52.91 -20.94
CA THR A 1037 11.40 -54.02 -21.89
C THR A 1037 11.52 -53.50 -23.32
N GLY A 1038 11.99 -54.35 -24.24
CA GLY A 1038 12.08 -54.05 -25.66
C GLY A 1038 10.77 -54.32 -26.41
N ALA A 1039 10.67 -53.85 -27.64
CA ALA A 1039 9.60 -54.23 -28.57
C ALA A 1039 9.89 -55.56 -29.29
N VAL A 1040 8.84 -56.26 -29.71
CA VAL A 1040 8.94 -57.36 -30.67
C VAL A 1040 9.60 -56.84 -31.96
N GLY A 1041 10.75 -57.41 -32.34
CA GLY A 1041 11.54 -56.96 -33.49
C GLY A 1041 12.58 -55.88 -33.20
N GLY A 1042 12.76 -55.49 -31.93
CA GLY A 1042 13.77 -54.51 -31.49
C GLY A 1042 13.21 -53.09 -31.28
N GLY A 1043 13.88 -52.30 -30.44
CA GLY A 1043 13.48 -50.93 -30.08
C GLY A 1043 12.57 -50.86 -28.84
N THR A 1044 11.81 -49.77 -28.69
CA THR A 1044 10.88 -49.51 -27.58
C THR A 1044 9.48 -50.07 -27.84
N ALA A 1045 8.94 -50.76 -26.83
CA ALA A 1045 7.56 -51.20 -26.77
C ALA A 1045 6.56 -50.04 -26.61
N GLY A 1046 5.43 -50.11 -27.33
CA GLY A 1046 4.24 -49.29 -27.10
C GLY A 1046 4.34 -47.79 -27.39
N PHE A 1047 5.47 -47.29 -27.91
CA PHE A 1047 5.61 -45.88 -28.28
C PHE A 1047 4.72 -45.53 -29.49
N PRO A 1048 3.97 -44.43 -29.50
CA PRO A 1048 2.99 -44.15 -30.56
C PRO A 1048 3.65 -43.91 -31.92
N VAL A 1049 3.05 -44.45 -32.99
CA VAL A 1049 3.52 -44.35 -34.38
C VAL A 1049 2.86 -43.18 -35.10
N ASP A 1050 1.53 -43.10 -35.04
CA ASP A 1050 0.76 -41.97 -35.57
C ASP A 1050 -0.03 -41.34 -34.43
N PHE A 1051 0.16 -40.05 -34.22
CA PHE A 1051 -0.51 -39.32 -33.15
C PHE A 1051 -0.59 -37.83 -33.41
N THR A 1052 -1.46 -37.17 -32.66
CA THR A 1052 -1.58 -35.72 -32.60
C THR A 1052 -1.32 -35.22 -31.19
N LEU A 1053 -0.65 -34.08 -31.09
CA LEU A 1053 -0.64 -33.27 -29.88
C LEU A 1053 -1.67 -32.16 -30.07
N ARG A 1054 -2.55 -32.03 -29.10
CA ARG A 1054 -3.68 -31.10 -29.15
C ARG A 1054 -3.69 -30.23 -27.90
N THR A 1055 -4.15 -29.00 -28.03
CA THR A 1055 -4.40 -28.12 -26.89
C THR A 1055 -5.86 -27.72 -26.82
N ARG A 1056 -6.34 -27.42 -25.62
CA ARG A 1056 -7.66 -26.82 -25.40
C ARG A 1056 -7.53 -25.74 -24.34
N ALA A 1057 -8.04 -24.55 -24.66
CA ALA A 1057 -8.04 -23.43 -23.74
C ALA A 1057 -9.12 -23.59 -22.65
N GLU A 1058 -9.00 -22.85 -21.56
CA GLU A 1058 -10.00 -22.79 -20.50
C GLU A 1058 -11.34 -22.27 -21.07
N GLY A 1059 -12.42 -23.00 -20.83
CA GLY A 1059 -13.75 -22.67 -21.36
C GLY A 1059 -14.00 -23.04 -22.83
N ALA A 1060 -12.98 -23.49 -23.58
CA ALA A 1060 -13.18 -24.00 -24.94
C ALA A 1060 -13.78 -25.42 -24.92
N THR A 1061 -14.70 -25.71 -25.85
CA THR A 1061 -15.34 -27.04 -25.97
C THR A 1061 -14.58 -28.00 -26.88
N SER A 1062 -13.62 -27.50 -27.66
CA SER A 1062 -12.98 -28.22 -28.77
C SER A 1062 -11.45 -28.19 -28.65
N TYR A 1063 -10.79 -29.27 -29.04
CA TYR A 1063 -9.32 -29.34 -29.11
C TYR A 1063 -8.80 -28.81 -30.44
N THR A 1064 -7.74 -28.01 -30.38
CA THR A 1064 -6.95 -27.59 -31.54
C THR A 1064 -5.78 -28.55 -31.70
N THR A 1065 -5.61 -29.14 -32.89
CA THR A 1065 -4.40 -29.93 -33.17
C THR A 1065 -3.24 -28.99 -33.44
N VAL A 1066 -2.20 -29.08 -32.60
CA VAL A 1066 -1.02 -28.20 -32.65
C VAL A 1066 0.21 -28.92 -33.20
N ARG A 1067 0.17 -30.25 -33.27
CA ARG A 1067 1.14 -31.07 -33.98
C ARG A 1067 0.50 -32.37 -34.45
N THR A 1068 0.80 -32.76 -35.68
CA THR A 1068 0.54 -34.11 -36.20
C THR A 1068 1.87 -34.80 -36.45
N VAL A 1069 1.98 -36.05 -36.04
CA VAL A 1069 3.13 -36.93 -36.29
C VAL A 1069 2.61 -38.19 -36.95
N THR A 1070 3.23 -38.54 -38.08
CA THR A 1070 2.88 -39.73 -38.87
C THR A 1070 4.15 -40.50 -39.15
N GLY A 1071 4.13 -41.82 -38.96
CA GLY A 1071 5.26 -42.70 -39.18
C GLY A 1071 6.42 -42.45 -38.22
N GLN A 1072 6.14 -42.13 -36.95
CA GLN A 1072 7.17 -41.94 -35.93
C GLN A 1072 8.07 -43.18 -35.86
N ALA A 1073 9.37 -42.99 -36.14
CA ALA A 1073 10.35 -44.04 -36.02
C ALA A 1073 10.50 -44.49 -34.56
N ASN A 1074 10.82 -45.76 -34.36
CA ASN A 1074 11.00 -46.30 -33.02
C ASN A 1074 12.14 -45.54 -32.30
N PRO A 1075 11.90 -44.99 -31.10
CA PRO A 1075 12.87 -44.11 -30.42
C PRO A 1075 14.05 -44.84 -29.79
N ASN A 1076 14.08 -46.18 -29.76
CA ASN A 1076 15.15 -46.99 -29.15
C ASN A 1076 15.53 -46.52 -27.73
N GLY A 1077 14.51 -46.24 -26.90
CA GLY A 1077 14.64 -45.80 -25.51
C GLY A 1077 14.93 -44.30 -25.32
N THR A 1078 15.12 -43.54 -26.39
CA THR A 1078 15.49 -42.12 -26.32
C THR A 1078 14.26 -41.21 -26.29
N ALA A 1079 14.23 -40.22 -25.40
CA ALA A 1079 13.17 -39.22 -25.34
C ALA A 1079 12.98 -38.48 -26.67
N GLN A 1080 11.73 -38.26 -27.08
CA GLN A 1080 11.40 -37.55 -28.31
C GLN A 1080 10.70 -36.23 -27.98
N THR A 1081 11.30 -35.10 -28.39
CA THR A 1081 10.74 -33.76 -28.17
C THR A 1081 10.10 -33.22 -29.43
N TYR A 1082 8.85 -32.80 -29.33
CA TYR A 1082 8.06 -32.25 -30.42
C TYR A 1082 7.80 -30.78 -30.15
N ALA A 1083 8.41 -29.90 -30.94
CA ALA A 1083 8.13 -28.47 -30.91
C ALA A 1083 6.71 -28.18 -31.42
N LEU A 1084 6.02 -27.27 -30.74
CA LEU A 1084 4.67 -26.82 -31.06
C LEU A 1084 4.73 -25.36 -31.52
N THR A 1085 4.08 -25.03 -32.64
CA THR A 1085 4.02 -23.66 -33.15
C THR A 1085 2.75 -22.98 -32.66
N ALA A 1086 2.88 -21.89 -31.90
CA ALA A 1086 1.76 -21.07 -31.42
C ALA A 1086 0.68 -21.83 -30.62
N ALA A 1087 1.08 -22.81 -29.81
CA ALA A 1087 0.16 -23.59 -28.99
C ALA A 1087 -0.06 -22.93 -27.62
N THR A 1088 -1.30 -22.54 -27.33
CA THR A 1088 -1.75 -22.14 -26.00
C THR A 1088 -2.92 -23.03 -25.58
N GLY A 1089 -2.96 -23.41 -24.32
CA GLY A 1089 -4.13 -24.06 -23.73
C GLY A 1089 -3.86 -24.57 -22.33
N ARG A 1090 -4.93 -24.74 -21.56
CA ARG A 1090 -4.93 -25.37 -20.25
C ARG A 1090 -4.73 -26.88 -20.33
N TYR A 1091 -5.28 -27.51 -21.35
CA TYR A 1091 -5.20 -28.96 -21.53
C TYR A 1091 -4.24 -29.29 -22.68
N VAL A 1092 -3.31 -30.23 -22.44
CA VAL A 1092 -2.46 -30.83 -23.48
C VAL A 1092 -2.82 -32.28 -23.62
N ARG A 1093 -3.26 -32.68 -24.82
CA ARG A 1093 -3.67 -34.05 -25.12
C ARG A 1093 -2.75 -34.67 -26.15
N LEU A 1094 -2.13 -35.78 -25.79
CA LEU A 1094 -1.57 -36.74 -26.75
C LEU A 1094 -2.68 -37.68 -27.18
N GLN A 1095 -2.96 -37.74 -28.48
CA GLN A 1095 -3.97 -38.63 -29.06
C GLN A 1095 -3.35 -39.49 -30.16
N ALA A 1096 -3.17 -40.78 -29.89
CA ALA A 1096 -2.62 -41.77 -30.80
C ALA A 1096 -3.70 -42.44 -31.65
N THR A 1097 -3.46 -42.50 -32.96
CA THR A 1097 -4.29 -43.21 -33.95
C THR A 1097 -3.61 -44.47 -34.46
N ARG A 1098 -2.29 -44.62 -34.25
CA ARG A 1098 -1.57 -45.88 -34.50
C ARG A 1098 -0.58 -46.19 -33.39
N LEU A 1099 -0.76 -47.35 -32.76
CA LEU A 1099 0.04 -47.83 -31.63
C LEU A 1099 1.37 -48.46 -32.09
N GLY A 1100 2.35 -48.45 -31.19
CA GLY A 1100 3.67 -49.04 -31.39
C GLY A 1100 3.69 -50.56 -31.40
N ALA A 1101 4.89 -51.11 -31.63
CA ALA A 1101 5.13 -52.54 -31.53
C ALA A 1101 4.87 -53.05 -30.09
N PRO A 1102 4.25 -54.24 -29.92
CA PRO A 1102 4.07 -54.88 -28.62
C PRO A 1102 5.38 -55.06 -27.85
N ALA A 1103 5.28 -55.12 -26.53
CA ALA A 1103 6.41 -55.50 -25.68
C ALA A 1103 6.84 -56.94 -25.95
N SER A 1104 8.15 -57.23 -25.86
CA SER A 1104 8.69 -58.57 -26.15
C SER A 1104 8.17 -59.66 -25.21
N ASP A 1105 7.86 -59.29 -23.97
CA ASP A 1105 7.26 -60.11 -22.93
C ASP A 1105 5.73 -60.23 -23.05
N GLU A 1106 5.10 -59.43 -23.92
CA GLU A 1106 3.65 -59.41 -24.15
C GLU A 1106 3.37 -59.27 -25.66
N SER A 1107 3.94 -60.17 -26.46
CA SER A 1107 4.08 -60.02 -27.93
C SER A 1107 2.78 -59.88 -28.73
N MET A 1108 1.62 -60.17 -28.13
CA MET A 1108 0.30 -60.04 -28.75
C MET A 1108 -0.47 -58.80 -28.29
N LEU A 1109 0.02 -58.04 -27.30
CA LEU A 1109 -0.71 -56.93 -26.69
C LEU A 1109 -0.25 -55.60 -27.26
N ARG A 1110 -1.18 -54.88 -27.92
CA ARG A 1110 -0.91 -53.54 -28.47
C ARG A 1110 -1.45 -52.49 -27.52
N ARG A 1111 -0.57 -51.59 -27.08
CA ARG A 1111 -0.84 -50.55 -26.06
C ARG A 1111 -0.15 -49.24 -26.44
N LEU A 1112 -0.68 -48.12 -25.99
CA LEU A 1112 0.07 -46.86 -25.88
C LEU A 1112 0.84 -46.88 -24.57
N GLN A 1113 2.15 -46.77 -24.61
CA GLN A 1113 2.99 -46.85 -23.41
C GLN A 1113 4.07 -45.77 -23.41
N LEU A 1114 4.20 -45.09 -22.27
CA LEU A 1114 5.16 -44.01 -22.05
C LEU A 1114 5.68 -44.07 -20.62
N ALA A 1115 6.97 -43.80 -20.42
CA ALA A 1115 7.51 -43.59 -19.08
C ALA A 1115 7.05 -42.23 -18.53
N GLU A 1116 7.19 -41.16 -19.33
CA GLU A 1116 6.98 -39.77 -18.91
C GLU A 1116 6.53 -38.88 -20.09
N ILE A 1117 5.81 -37.80 -19.80
CA ILE A 1117 5.49 -36.68 -20.69
C ILE A 1117 5.98 -35.40 -20.02
N ARG A 1118 6.87 -34.65 -20.68
CA ARG A 1118 7.28 -33.31 -20.22
C ARG A 1118 6.71 -32.24 -21.12
N ILE A 1119 6.15 -31.20 -20.52
CA ILE A 1119 5.51 -30.08 -21.21
C ILE A 1119 6.31 -28.83 -20.86
N LYS A 1120 6.87 -28.16 -21.87
CA LYS A 1120 7.72 -26.97 -21.71
C LYS A 1120 7.11 -25.78 -22.42
#